data_AF-F0WKG5-F1
#
_entry.id   AF-F0WKG5-F1
#
_cell.length_a   1.000
_cell.length_b   1.000
_cell.length_c   1.000
_cell.angle_alpha   90.00
_cell.angle_beta   90.00
_cell.angle_gamma   90.00
#
_symmetry.space_group_name_H-M   'P 1'
#
loop_
_entity.id
_entity.type
_entity.pdbx_description
1 polymer ?
#
loop_
_entity_poly.entity_id
_entity_poly.type
_entity_poly.pdbx_seq_one_letter_code
_entity_poly.pdbx_strand_id
1 'polypeptide(L)'
;MLSLTLWSYSRMYRYRKLSVWLLSSYNWFNRSIMTLRKSRSERCQQSDDHFHRLMLQLGLSRQESITLNENRGDDYNNFSHLLTRIETQEEKEFERPSSDSTPPSASESSDLSLPLSFQHYRTHEHGDVWNIPECDKKRSHADSAYILRRFYQVQVQKIMQRLEACQLNYERSEMKSNEDRIQLTHTIERLTESLQEVQSKYENLLHENQTMKYQLNMEFLHLTDLNISDALATQLLRQSEDTLTLKEFVQLQLYTRVDEHSKKSKQQLEEIAILRKTCEDCQREYTDIKKSNLAYRQEADAIERSLRHELMTAQSARDVLEQNVKKLCDQLHLLKYKNCGEYQSETAGLESFGERDSLSKAKAALEEELRSSKQAMEKLALDKENLKQMVDLLQADKQFLEKSILEHEASKTKWSDSENVLKSRIKELEASKNELLMKSTKYHDEIRATIENKLDITDRNCMMLLQKEIQSIRQSGNSRDEFEIREAHTKTLLDQLRLAETKISNLNSKLDKKTQELLERERCHSTSMTSVETKLTMRQYEHTELQNKFEERCVELRKATIQIDLLNQKLQIHQEEFLRLENTSNAKIVFLETVVNEKTKSEQNFLLQLRKIDENHHHLESGSLEAVADSEIGRDSSSIRPCSDDRERHLRILAREVAKYRDESFRSEQKLKSVQTQLLESSKMNSALQNKLDEVSQPQSYLVDKLREREAELLQSQSQLTEKCKMFQKLQKTCRHTQQTLSRVLSQREEVEGLKLSLLALRRGLDDSSVYKCNGLGGSIDKPHENASVSPAQVTDPGLDTTQNKCLSDSLPLNAPDWYSKLRALV
;
A
#
# COMPACT_ATOMS: atom_id res chain seq x y z
N MET A 1 67.16 -39.91 -34.38
CA MET A 1 67.23 -39.04 -33.18
C MET A 1 66.63 -37.66 -33.43
N LEU A 2 67.26 -36.76 -34.20
CA LEU A 2 66.80 -35.37 -34.38
C LEU A 2 65.33 -35.20 -34.81
N SER A 3 64.80 -36.10 -35.67
CA SER A 3 63.40 -36.09 -36.09
C SER A 3 62.41 -36.40 -34.96
N LEU A 4 62.76 -37.33 -34.06
CA LEU A 4 61.93 -37.69 -32.90
C LEU A 4 61.89 -36.55 -31.87
N THR A 5 63.01 -35.86 -31.65
CA THR A 5 63.06 -34.68 -30.77
C THR A 5 62.30 -33.49 -31.34
N LEU A 6 62.32 -33.27 -32.66
CA LEU A 6 61.50 -32.24 -33.32
C LEU A 6 60.00 -32.56 -33.24
N TRP A 7 59.62 -33.84 -33.39
CA TRP A 7 58.24 -34.28 -33.28
C TRP A 7 57.69 -34.14 -31.85
N SER A 8 58.47 -34.52 -30.83
CA SER A 8 58.08 -34.33 -29.42
C SER A 8 57.98 -32.86 -29.04
N TYR A 9 58.89 -31.99 -29.52
CA TYR A 9 58.80 -30.55 -29.33
C TYR A 9 57.54 -29.94 -29.97
N SER A 10 57.24 -30.31 -31.22
CA SER A 10 56.03 -29.86 -31.92
C SER A 10 54.75 -30.30 -31.19
N ARG A 11 54.72 -31.53 -30.66
CA ARG A 11 53.60 -32.05 -29.87
C ARG A 11 53.45 -31.33 -28.53
N MET A 12 54.54 -31.09 -27.79
CA MET A 12 54.51 -30.28 -26.56
C MET A 12 54.07 -28.83 -26.81
N TYR A 13 54.52 -28.23 -27.91
CA TYR A 13 54.10 -26.86 -28.28
C TYR A 13 52.60 -26.79 -28.57
N ARG A 14 52.03 -27.80 -29.26
CA ARG A 14 50.58 -27.90 -29.47
C ARG A 14 49.82 -28.06 -28.16
N TYR A 15 50.23 -28.95 -27.25
CA TYR A 15 49.58 -29.08 -25.93
C TYR A 15 49.65 -27.79 -25.10
N ARG A 16 50.80 -27.09 -25.09
CA ARG A 16 50.95 -25.82 -24.38
C ARG A 16 50.08 -24.71 -24.98
N LYS A 17 49.88 -24.69 -26.30
CA LYS A 17 48.96 -23.76 -26.96
C LYS A 17 47.49 -24.09 -26.63
N LEU A 18 47.15 -25.38 -26.55
CA LEU A 18 45.82 -25.86 -26.17
C LEU A 18 45.50 -25.57 -24.69
N SER A 19 46.45 -25.76 -23.77
CA SER A 19 46.25 -25.46 -22.35
C SER A 19 46.09 -23.96 -22.09
N VAL A 20 46.86 -23.11 -22.76
CA VAL A 20 46.68 -21.64 -22.70
C VAL A 20 45.32 -21.22 -23.26
N TRP A 21 44.87 -21.83 -24.37
CA TRP A 21 43.53 -21.56 -24.92
C TRP A 21 42.42 -21.99 -23.96
N LEU A 22 42.50 -23.19 -23.38
CA LEU A 22 41.54 -23.67 -22.37
C LEU A 22 41.51 -22.79 -21.12
N LEU A 23 42.67 -22.34 -20.61
CA LEU A 23 42.74 -21.43 -19.46
C LEU A 23 42.12 -20.06 -19.79
N SER A 24 42.34 -19.55 -21.00
CA SER A 24 41.73 -18.31 -21.49
C SER A 24 40.21 -18.43 -21.60
N SER A 25 39.71 -19.53 -22.17
CA SER A 25 38.28 -19.82 -22.29
C SER A 25 37.61 -20.00 -20.92
N TYR A 26 38.28 -20.66 -19.97
CA TYR A 26 37.80 -20.83 -18.59
C TYR A 26 37.73 -19.49 -17.84
N ASN A 27 38.75 -18.65 -17.97
CA ASN A 27 38.75 -17.30 -17.38
C ASN A 27 37.69 -16.40 -18.02
N TRP A 28 37.50 -16.47 -19.34
CA TRP A 28 36.42 -15.74 -20.02
C TRP A 28 35.04 -16.21 -19.52
N PHE A 29 34.82 -17.53 -19.44
CA PHE A 29 33.57 -18.12 -18.94
C PHE A 29 33.26 -17.70 -17.49
N ASN A 30 34.24 -17.75 -16.58
CA ASN A 30 34.07 -17.27 -15.20
C ASN A 30 33.78 -15.77 -15.14
N ARG A 31 34.41 -14.96 -15.99
CA ARG A 31 34.14 -13.51 -16.07
C ARG A 31 32.71 -13.25 -16.57
N SER A 32 32.28 -13.99 -17.59
CA SER A 32 30.91 -13.95 -18.12
C SER A 32 29.86 -14.40 -17.08
N ILE A 33 30.15 -15.43 -16.28
CA ILE A 33 29.28 -15.85 -15.17
C ILE A 33 29.21 -14.79 -14.08
N MET A 34 30.32 -14.13 -13.72
CA MET A 34 30.31 -13.06 -12.74
C MET A 34 29.54 -11.82 -13.24
N THR A 35 29.68 -11.45 -14.51
CA THR A 35 28.82 -10.41 -15.11
C THR A 35 27.36 -10.83 -15.18
N LEU A 36 27.05 -12.08 -15.51
CA LEU A 36 25.66 -12.58 -15.52
C LEU A 36 25.05 -12.63 -14.11
N ARG A 37 25.81 -13.00 -13.08
CA ARG A 37 25.36 -12.92 -11.67
C ARG A 37 25.12 -11.48 -11.25
N LYS A 38 26.02 -10.56 -11.61
CA LYS A 38 25.85 -9.12 -11.33
C LYS A 38 24.61 -8.56 -12.04
N SER A 39 24.46 -8.80 -13.35
CA SER A 39 23.31 -8.39 -14.14
C SER A 39 22.02 -9.20 -13.87
N ARG A 40 22.06 -10.26 -13.05
CA ARG A 40 20.88 -10.95 -12.52
C ARG A 40 20.48 -10.37 -11.16
N SER A 41 21.45 -10.02 -10.31
CA SER A 41 21.20 -9.23 -9.08
C SER A 41 20.62 -7.86 -9.41
N GLU A 42 21.23 -7.15 -10.37
CA GLU A 42 20.75 -5.84 -10.84
C GLU A 42 19.37 -5.96 -11.52
N ARG A 43 19.06 -7.07 -12.22
CA ARG A 43 17.72 -7.31 -12.78
C ARG A 43 16.68 -7.74 -11.77
N CYS A 44 17.03 -8.44 -10.68
CA CYS A 44 16.10 -8.70 -9.59
C CYS A 44 15.74 -7.39 -8.86
N GLN A 45 16.73 -6.55 -8.53
CA GLN A 45 16.44 -5.23 -7.94
C GLN A 45 15.71 -4.29 -8.91
N GLN A 46 16.02 -4.31 -10.21
CA GLN A 46 15.22 -3.57 -11.20
C GLN A 46 13.82 -4.16 -11.41
N SER A 47 13.62 -5.47 -11.26
CA SER A 47 12.30 -6.12 -11.32
C SER A 47 11.44 -5.65 -10.16
N ASP A 48 11.98 -5.65 -8.94
CA ASP A 48 11.25 -5.21 -7.75
C ASP A 48 10.97 -3.69 -7.80
N ASP A 49 11.95 -2.87 -8.19
CA ASP A 49 11.77 -1.43 -8.43
C ASP A 49 10.77 -1.14 -9.58
N HIS A 50 10.71 -1.99 -10.63
CA HIS A 50 9.78 -1.84 -11.74
C HIS A 50 8.36 -2.31 -11.37
N PHE A 51 8.23 -3.35 -10.53
CA PHE A 51 6.96 -3.78 -9.97
C PHE A 51 6.41 -2.72 -9.01
N HIS A 52 7.26 -2.14 -8.16
CA HIS A 52 6.87 -1.02 -7.29
C HIS A 52 6.52 0.24 -8.10
N ARG A 53 7.26 0.53 -9.19
CA ARG A 53 6.88 1.59 -10.15
C ARG A 53 5.56 1.32 -10.85
N LEU A 54 5.27 0.08 -11.27
CA LEU A 54 3.99 -0.27 -11.89
C LEU A 54 2.83 -0.10 -10.89
N MET A 55 3.02 -0.50 -9.63
CA MET A 55 2.04 -0.27 -8.56
C MET A 55 1.79 1.22 -8.29
N LEU A 56 2.82 2.07 -8.37
CA LEU A 56 2.70 3.53 -8.26
C LEU A 56 2.08 4.17 -9.51
N GLN A 57 2.45 3.70 -10.71
CA GLN A 57 1.99 4.22 -12.00
C GLN A 57 0.56 3.77 -12.35
N LEU A 58 0.06 2.72 -11.69
CA LEU A 58 -1.35 2.29 -11.72
C LEU A 58 -2.22 2.96 -10.63
N GLY A 59 -1.68 3.91 -9.85
CA GLY A 59 -2.48 4.80 -9.00
C GLY A 59 -3.16 4.13 -7.79
N LEU A 60 -2.66 2.99 -7.30
CA LEU A 60 -3.26 2.26 -6.17
C LEU A 60 -2.79 2.72 -4.77
N SER A 61 -2.38 3.99 -4.63
CA SER A 61 -2.22 4.64 -3.33
C SER A 61 -3.30 5.71 -3.15
N ARG A 62 -4.06 5.63 -2.05
CA ARG A 62 -5.11 6.58 -1.65
C ARG A 62 -4.72 8.04 -1.92
N GLN A 63 -5.43 8.70 -2.83
CA GLN A 63 -5.63 10.14 -2.70
C GLN A 63 -6.99 10.56 -3.27
N GLU A 64 -7.68 11.38 -2.49
CA GLU A 64 -8.99 11.91 -2.81
C GLU A 64 -8.85 13.07 -3.80
N SER A 65 -9.60 13.03 -4.90
CA SER A 65 -9.89 14.25 -5.66
C SER A 65 -11.25 14.15 -6.34
N ILE A 66 -12.24 14.78 -5.69
CA ILE A 66 -13.57 15.01 -6.24
C ILE A 66 -13.47 16.09 -7.33
N THR A 67 -13.76 15.73 -8.58
CA THR A 67 -14.35 16.64 -9.57
C THR A 67 -15.36 15.85 -10.42
N LEU A 68 -16.62 15.83 -9.98
CA LEU A 68 -17.71 15.40 -10.85
C LEU A 68 -17.99 16.49 -11.88
N ASN A 69 -18.09 16.08 -13.14
CA ASN A 69 -18.46 16.93 -14.25
C ASN A 69 -19.99 16.90 -14.36
N GLU A 70 -20.66 18.03 -14.10
CA GLU A 70 -22.10 18.15 -14.34
C GLU A 70 -22.35 18.18 -15.86
N ASN A 71 -23.18 17.25 -16.38
CA ASN A 71 -24.26 17.51 -17.35
C ASN A 71 -24.84 16.21 -17.93
N ARG A 72 -26.17 16.24 -18.17
CA ARG A 72 -27.05 15.15 -18.68
C ARG A 72 -27.29 14.01 -17.67
N GLY A 73 -28.52 13.72 -17.28
CA GLY A 73 -29.78 14.40 -17.56
C GLY A 73 -30.94 13.61 -16.99
N ASP A 74 -31.81 14.27 -16.21
CA ASP A 74 -32.99 13.64 -15.63
C ASP A 74 -34.07 13.45 -16.69
N ASP A 75 -34.42 12.19 -16.95
CA ASP A 75 -35.73 11.76 -17.44
C ASP A 75 -35.95 10.30 -16.97
N TYR A 76 -37.21 9.88 -16.84
CA TYR A 76 -37.66 8.58 -16.27
C TYR A 76 -37.70 8.42 -14.75
N ASN A 77 -38.38 9.34 -14.07
CA ASN A 77 -39.17 8.99 -12.88
C ASN A 77 -40.66 8.85 -13.26
N ASN A 78 -41.07 7.62 -13.62
CA ASN A 78 -42.45 7.10 -13.49
C ASN A 78 -42.55 5.71 -14.14
N PHE A 79 -42.53 4.64 -13.34
CA PHE A 79 -43.50 3.54 -13.44
C PHE A 79 -43.36 2.54 -12.27
N SER A 80 -44.51 2.02 -11.81
CA SER A 80 -44.64 0.74 -11.08
C SER A 80 -44.20 0.67 -9.61
N HIS A 81 -44.85 1.46 -8.76
CA HIS A 81 -45.41 0.90 -7.52
C HIS A 81 -46.47 -0.16 -7.90
N LEU A 82 -46.14 -1.46 -7.91
CA LEU A 82 -47.11 -2.57 -7.88
C LEU A 82 -46.42 -3.96 -7.85
N LEU A 83 -46.18 -4.50 -6.65
CA LEU A 83 -46.81 -5.76 -6.18
C LEU A 83 -46.26 -6.15 -4.80
N THR A 84 -47.12 -6.09 -3.80
CA THR A 84 -46.91 -6.77 -2.52
C THR A 84 -47.47 -8.19 -2.62
N ARG A 85 -46.89 -9.13 -1.86
CA ARG A 85 -47.57 -10.33 -1.31
C ARG A 85 -47.93 -11.46 -2.30
N ILE A 86 -47.14 -12.54 -2.28
CA ILE A 86 -47.61 -13.93 -2.24
C ILE A 86 -46.76 -14.67 -1.18
N GLU A 87 -47.40 -15.56 -0.42
CA GLU A 87 -46.83 -16.32 0.69
C GLU A 87 -46.37 -17.73 0.24
N THR A 88 -45.76 -18.46 1.18
CA THR A 88 -45.66 -19.93 1.25
C THR A 88 -44.79 -20.71 0.24
N GLN A 89 -43.69 -21.25 0.78
CA GLN A 89 -43.52 -22.70 1.02
C GLN A 89 -43.44 -23.65 -0.20
N GLU A 90 -42.22 -24.05 -0.56
CA GLU A 90 -41.91 -25.45 -0.89
C GLU A 90 -40.50 -25.82 -0.41
N GLU A 91 -40.43 -26.66 0.62
CA GLU A 91 -39.25 -27.46 0.90
C GLU A 91 -39.21 -28.60 -0.13
N LYS A 92 -38.17 -28.67 -0.96
CA LYS A 92 -37.83 -29.90 -1.69
C LYS A 92 -36.37 -30.23 -1.50
N GLU A 93 -36.15 -31.24 -0.68
CA GLU A 93 -34.93 -32.03 -0.64
C GLU A 93 -34.59 -32.47 -2.07
N PHE A 94 -33.33 -32.30 -2.48
CA PHE A 94 -32.83 -32.94 -3.69
C PHE A 94 -31.54 -33.68 -3.38
N GLU A 95 -31.53 -34.95 -3.77
CA GLU A 95 -30.59 -35.96 -3.32
C GLU A 95 -29.18 -35.70 -3.86
N ARG A 96 -28.16 -35.88 -3.00
CA ARG A 96 -26.78 -36.01 -3.46
C ARG A 96 -26.54 -37.43 -3.94
N PRO A 97 -26.17 -37.68 -5.21
CA PRO A 97 -25.68 -38.99 -5.60
C PRO A 97 -24.29 -39.22 -5.00
N SER A 98 -24.16 -40.33 -4.28
CA SER A 98 -22.88 -40.92 -3.89
C SER A 98 -22.07 -41.29 -5.14
N SER A 99 -20.76 -41.01 -5.13
CA SER A 99 -19.81 -41.69 -6.03
C SER A 99 -18.46 -41.86 -5.35
N ASP A 100 -17.93 -43.08 -5.44
CA ASP A 100 -16.67 -43.48 -4.83
C ASP A 100 -15.46 -42.77 -5.43
N SER A 101 -14.47 -42.47 -4.61
CA SER A 101 -13.07 -42.57 -5.02
C SER A 101 -12.16 -42.82 -3.82
N THR A 102 -11.30 -43.83 -3.96
CA THR A 102 -10.33 -44.29 -2.97
C THR A 102 -9.19 -43.28 -2.75
N PRO A 103 -8.64 -43.16 -1.53
CA PRO A 103 -7.53 -42.25 -1.26
C PRO A 103 -6.16 -42.89 -1.53
N PRO A 104 -5.20 -42.17 -2.15
CA PRO A 104 -3.79 -42.39 -1.91
C PRO A 104 -3.33 -41.60 -0.67
N SER A 105 -3.08 -42.35 0.39
CA SER A 105 -1.84 -42.35 1.16
C SER A 105 -0.87 -41.15 1.04
N ALA A 106 -0.73 -40.44 2.17
CA ALA A 106 0.50 -39.92 2.77
C ALA A 106 1.67 -39.46 1.88
N SER A 107 1.96 -38.15 1.94
CA SER A 107 3.31 -37.55 1.85
C SER A 107 3.24 -36.16 2.49
N GLU A 108 3.60 -36.06 3.78
CA GLU A 108 4.88 -35.51 4.23
C GLU A 108 5.02 -33.98 4.12
N SER A 109 4.41 -33.30 5.09
CA SER A 109 4.71 -31.91 5.47
C SER A 109 6.20 -31.74 5.81
N SER A 110 6.89 -30.87 5.06
CA SER A 110 8.32 -30.58 5.26
C SER A 110 8.53 -29.17 5.83
N ASP A 111 8.20 -28.99 7.11
CA ASP A 111 8.57 -27.79 7.88
C ASP A 111 10.07 -27.78 8.18
N LEU A 112 10.85 -27.18 7.28
CA LEU A 112 12.29 -26.97 7.47
C LEU A 112 12.57 -25.81 8.44
N SER A 113 12.27 -26.04 9.72
CA SER A 113 12.83 -25.24 10.81
C SER A 113 14.30 -25.60 11.03
N LEU A 114 15.18 -24.60 10.96
CA LEU A 114 16.62 -24.75 11.13
C LEU A 114 16.97 -24.98 12.61
N PRO A 115 17.83 -25.95 12.97
CA PRO A 115 18.32 -26.09 14.33
C PRO A 115 19.38 -25.02 14.64
N LEU A 116 18.97 -23.93 15.29
CA LEU A 116 19.87 -23.01 15.99
C LEU A 116 20.35 -23.63 17.30
N SER A 117 21.42 -24.44 17.23
CA SER A 117 22.02 -25.10 18.41
C SER A 117 23.48 -24.70 18.65
N PHE A 118 23.70 -23.41 18.95
CA PHE A 118 24.98 -22.91 19.48
C PHE A 118 24.80 -21.80 20.55
N GLN A 119 24.01 -22.08 21.58
CA GLN A 119 24.06 -21.41 22.90
C GLN A 119 23.29 -22.27 23.92
N HIS A 120 23.61 -22.14 25.21
CA HIS A 120 23.17 -22.99 26.34
C HIS A 120 23.92 -24.32 26.55
N TYR A 121 25.19 -24.23 26.94
CA TYR A 121 25.70 -25.16 27.94
C TYR A 121 25.04 -24.85 29.29
N ARG A 122 23.88 -25.46 29.58
CA ARG A 122 23.42 -25.60 30.97
C ARG A 122 24.22 -26.72 31.63
N THR A 123 24.76 -26.43 32.80
CA THR A 123 25.35 -27.42 33.70
C THR A 123 24.26 -28.38 34.20
N HIS A 124 24.13 -29.54 33.57
CA HIS A 124 23.40 -30.66 34.15
C HIS A 124 24.38 -31.53 34.94
N GLU A 125 24.21 -31.53 36.26
CA GLU A 125 24.88 -32.44 37.18
C GLU A 125 24.36 -33.86 36.95
N HIS A 126 25.08 -34.65 36.16
CA HIS A 126 24.93 -36.11 36.18
C HIS A 126 25.84 -36.68 37.27
N GLY A 127 25.27 -36.82 38.46
CA GLY A 127 25.84 -37.65 39.53
C GLY A 127 25.69 -39.13 39.19
N ASP A 128 26.45 -39.63 38.21
CA ASP A 128 26.59 -41.06 37.95
C ASP A 128 27.99 -41.54 38.35
N VAL A 129 27.99 -42.30 39.45
CA VAL A 129 29.14 -42.75 40.20
C VAL A 129 29.92 -43.81 39.42
N TRP A 130 31.01 -43.40 38.77
CA TRP A 130 32.09 -44.31 38.38
C TRP A 130 32.93 -44.68 39.61
N ASN A 131 32.36 -45.50 40.50
CA ASN A 131 33.10 -46.16 41.56
C ASN A 131 34.16 -47.08 40.92
N ILE A 132 35.42 -46.65 40.95
CA ILE A 132 36.58 -47.51 40.71
C ILE A 132 36.92 -48.14 42.06
N PRO A 133 36.67 -49.45 42.28
CA PRO A 133 37.07 -50.09 43.52
C PRO A 133 38.59 -50.26 43.56
N GLU A 134 39.25 -49.63 44.52
CA GLU A 134 40.64 -49.91 44.86
C GLU A 134 40.77 -51.32 45.46
N CYS A 135 41.01 -52.32 44.61
CA CYS A 135 41.57 -53.60 45.03
C CYS A 135 42.47 -54.21 43.94
N ASP A 136 43.49 -54.95 44.39
CA ASP A 136 44.33 -55.86 43.62
C ASP A 136 45.21 -55.28 42.49
N LYS A 137 46.31 -54.66 42.94
CA LYS A 137 47.60 -54.72 42.20
C LYS A 137 47.89 -56.20 41.89
N LYS A 138 48.11 -56.52 40.61
CA LYS A 138 48.29 -57.86 39.99
C LYS A 138 47.01 -58.51 39.39
N ARG A 139 46.25 -57.78 38.57
CA ARG A 139 45.57 -58.37 37.40
C ARG A 139 46.34 -58.06 36.12
N SER A 140 46.13 -58.88 35.09
CA SER A 140 47.08 -59.07 34.00
C SER A 140 47.20 -57.84 33.08
N HIS A 141 48.37 -57.64 32.48
CA HIS A 141 48.51 -56.67 31.37
C HIS A 141 47.57 -57.01 30.19
N ALA A 142 47.15 -58.27 30.04
CA ALA A 142 46.24 -58.70 28.98
C ALA A 142 44.83 -58.08 29.10
N ASP A 143 44.32 -57.86 30.32
CA ASP A 143 43.03 -57.22 30.54
C ASP A 143 43.06 -55.74 30.14
N SER A 144 44.14 -55.04 30.51
CA SER A 144 44.38 -53.65 30.08
C SER A 144 44.51 -53.52 28.56
N ALA A 145 45.21 -54.47 27.92
CA ALA A 145 45.36 -54.52 26.48
C ALA A 145 44.03 -54.83 25.77
N TYR A 146 43.18 -55.70 26.34
CA TYR A 146 41.85 -56.00 25.82
C TYR A 146 40.92 -54.77 25.88
N ILE A 147 40.90 -54.05 27.01
CA ILE A 147 40.11 -52.81 27.16
C ILE A 147 40.59 -51.76 26.15
N LEU A 148 41.90 -51.56 26.03
CA LEU A 148 42.48 -50.60 25.08
C LEU A 148 42.17 -50.97 23.62
N ARG A 149 42.26 -52.26 23.27
CA ARG A 149 41.90 -52.78 21.94
C ARG A 149 40.42 -52.54 21.63
N ARG A 150 39.54 -52.78 22.60
CA ARG A 150 38.09 -52.56 22.46
C ARG A 150 37.75 -51.07 22.34
N PHE A 151 38.44 -50.19 23.08
CA PHE A 151 38.33 -48.73 22.92
C PHE A 151 38.70 -48.30 21.50
N TYR A 152 39.87 -48.71 20.99
CA TYR A 152 40.28 -48.39 19.61
C TYR A 152 39.34 -48.99 18.57
N GLN A 153 38.80 -50.19 18.78
CA GLN A 153 37.80 -50.80 17.89
C GLN A 153 36.53 -49.94 17.80
N VAL A 154 36.01 -49.45 18.93
CA VAL A 154 34.85 -48.53 18.95
C VAL A 154 35.18 -47.19 18.27
N GLN A 155 36.39 -46.64 18.47
CA GLN A 155 36.80 -45.42 17.77
C GLN A 155 36.90 -45.62 16.26
N VAL A 156 37.46 -46.74 15.79
CA VAL A 156 37.53 -47.07 14.36
C VAL A 156 36.13 -47.25 13.77
N GLN A 157 35.22 -47.96 14.46
CA GLN A 157 33.82 -48.08 14.03
C GLN A 157 33.12 -46.72 13.95
N LYS A 158 33.35 -45.83 14.93
CA LYS A 158 32.80 -44.46 14.93
C LYS A 158 33.39 -43.59 13.81
N ILE A 159 34.64 -43.80 13.43
CA ILE A 159 35.28 -43.14 12.28
C ILE A 159 34.70 -43.68 10.97
N MET A 160 34.52 -45.00 10.83
CA MET A 160 33.89 -45.62 9.65
C MET A 160 32.46 -45.13 9.44
N GLN A 161 31.61 -45.14 10.48
CA GLN A 161 30.25 -44.61 10.41
C GLN A 161 30.20 -43.12 10.03
N ARG A 162 31.16 -42.31 10.52
CA ARG A 162 31.30 -40.91 10.11
C ARG A 162 31.73 -40.77 8.65
N LEU A 163 32.64 -41.63 8.18
CA LEU A 163 33.10 -41.65 6.79
C LEU A 163 31.96 -42.04 5.84
N GLU A 164 31.21 -43.10 6.16
CA GLU A 164 30.02 -43.56 5.43
C GLU A 164 28.96 -42.46 5.36
N ALA A 165 28.67 -41.78 6.48
CA ALA A 165 27.75 -40.65 6.50
C ALA A 165 28.25 -39.45 5.68
N CYS A 166 29.55 -39.17 5.68
CA CYS A 166 30.15 -38.14 4.83
C CYS A 166 30.08 -38.50 3.34
N GLN A 167 30.33 -39.76 2.97
CA GLN A 167 30.22 -40.24 1.59
C GLN A 167 28.77 -40.16 1.09
N LEU A 168 27.80 -40.63 1.88
CA LEU A 168 26.38 -40.59 1.53
C LEU A 168 25.86 -39.15 1.42
N ASN A 169 26.36 -38.23 2.24
CA ASN A 169 26.06 -36.80 2.11
C ASN A 169 26.73 -36.16 0.87
N TYR A 170 27.94 -36.59 0.50
CA TYR A 170 28.59 -36.18 -0.73
C TYR A 170 27.80 -36.65 -1.96
N GLU A 171 27.42 -37.92 -2.02
CA GLU A 171 26.61 -38.51 -3.10
C GLU A 171 25.25 -37.79 -3.24
N ARG A 172 24.56 -37.50 -2.11
CA ARG A 172 23.33 -36.68 -2.12
C ARG A 172 23.57 -35.26 -2.64
N SER A 173 24.68 -34.63 -2.28
CA SER A 173 25.03 -33.29 -2.76
C SER A 173 25.40 -33.28 -4.25
N GLU A 174 26.02 -34.35 -4.75
CA GLU A 174 26.34 -34.52 -6.17
C GLU A 174 25.08 -34.75 -7.00
N MET A 175 24.17 -35.62 -6.54
CA MET A 175 22.86 -35.84 -7.18
C MET A 175 22.04 -34.54 -7.25
N LYS A 176 21.93 -33.80 -6.14
CA LYS A 176 21.25 -32.50 -6.13
C LYS A 176 21.90 -31.49 -7.07
N SER A 177 23.24 -31.42 -7.11
CA SER A 177 23.95 -30.56 -8.06
C SER A 177 23.75 -30.99 -9.52
N ASN A 178 23.44 -32.27 -9.78
CA ASN A 178 23.13 -32.75 -11.12
C ASN A 178 21.68 -32.42 -11.53
N GLU A 179 20.73 -32.56 -10.61
CA GLU A 179 19.35 -32.08 -10.77
C GLU A 179 19.31 -30.58 -11.08
N ASP A 180 20.02 -29.75 -10.32
CA ASP A 180 20.13 -28.31 -10.55
C ASP A 180 20.70 -27.99 -11.96
N ARG A 181 21.63 -28.83 -12.47
CA ARG A 181 22.18 -28.68 -13.83
C ARG A 181 21.18 -29.07 -14.92
N ILE A 182 20.40 -30.13 -14.72
CA ILE A 182 19.34 -30.58 -15.64
C ILE A 182 18.20 -29.55 -15.68
N GLN A 183 17.80 -29.01 -14.53
CA GLN A 183 16.84 -27.90 -14.46
C GLN A 183 17.38 -26.67 -15.20
N LEU A 184 18.66 -26.32 -15.01
CA LEU A 184 19.28 -25.20 -15.71
C LEU A 184 19.30 -25.41 -17.23
N THR A 185 19.64 -26.60 -17.74
CA THR A 185 19.58 -26.88 -19.18
C THR A 185 18.17 -26.73 -19.74
N HIS A 186 17.15 -27.27 -19.07
CA HIS A 186 15.75 -27.07 -19.50
C HIS A 186 15.28 -25.62 -19.44
N THR A 187 15.77 -24.80 -18.50
CA THR A 187 15.49 -23.35 -18.53
C THR A 187 16.19 -22.64 -19.67
N ILE A 188 17.40 -23.08 -20.07
CA ILE A 188 18.12 -22.52 -21.22
C ILE A 188 17.40 -22.89 -22.52
N GLU A 189 17.02 -24.15 -22.69
CA GLU A 189 16.26 -24.67 -23.85
C GLU A 189 14.98 -23.86 -24.07
N ARG A 190 14.14 -23.73 -23.02
CA ARG A 190 12.90 -22.94 -23.06
C ARG A 190 13.14 -21.46 -23.39
N LEU A 191 14.23 -20.87 -22.86
CA LEU A 191 14.58 -19.49 -23.19
C LEU A 191 15.04 -19.35 -24.64
N THR A 192 15.81 -20.31 -25.18
CA THR A 192 16.20 -20.31 -26.60
C THR A 192 15.01 -20.49 -27.54
N GLU A 193 14.06 -21.37 -27.22
CA GLU A 193 12.81 -21.54 -27.97
C GLU A 193 12.00 -20.23 -27.98
N SER A 194 11.80 -19.61 -26.80
CA SER A 194 11.08 -18.33 -26.72
C SER A 194 11.78 -17.20 -27.48
N LEU A 195 13.11 -17.18 -27.51
CA LEU A 195 13.89 -16.19 -28.24
C LEU A 195 13.76 -16.40 -29.76
N GLN A 196 13.76 -17.64 -30.23
CA GLN A 196 13.55 -17.98 -31.63
C GLN A 196 12.10 -17.66 -32.09
N GLU A 197 11.11 -17.88 -31.23
CA GLU A 197 9.72 -17.48 -31.49
C GLU A 197 9.54 -15.96 -31.56
N VAL A 198 10.22 -15.20 -30.68
CA VAL A 198 10.24 -13.74 -30.74
C VAL A 198 10.96 -13.23 -31.99
N GLN A 199 12.04 -13.89 -32.43
CA GLN A 199 12.75 -13.55 -33.67
C GLN A 199 11.88 -13.77 -34.91
N SER A 200 11.22 -14.93 -35.04
CA SER A 200 10.34 -15.19 -36.20
C SER A 200 9.12 -14.26 -36.22
N LYS A 201 8.54 -13.94 -35.05
CA LYS A 201 7.50 -12.91 -34.92
C LYS A 201 8.00 -11.52 -35.35
N TYR A 202 9.22 -11.15 -34.99
CA TYR A 202 9.82 -9.88 -35.40
C TYR A 202 10.06 -9.82 -36.92
N GLU A 203 10.59 -10.89 -37.52
CA GLU A 203 10.80 -10.98 -38.97
C GLU A 203 9.48 -10.93 -39.75
N ASN A 204 8.44 -11.63 -39.29
CA ASN A 204 7.09 -11.57 -39.87
C ASN A 204 6.49 -10.16 -39.80
N LEU A 205 6.53 -9.52 -38.62
CA LEU A 205 6.04 -8.14 -38.45
C LEU A 205 6.83 -7.12 -39.30
N LEU A 206 8.13 -7.34 -39.50
CA LEU A 206 8.97 -6.52 -40.38
C LEU A 206 8.57 -6.70 -41.84
N HIS A 207 8.25 -7.92 -42.28
CA HIS A 207 7.74 -8.20 -43.62
C HIS A 207 6.34 -7.62 -43.85
N GLU A 208 5.41 -7.78 -42.90
CA GLU A 208 4.08 -7.15 -42.91
C GLU A 208 4.18 -5.62 -42.97
N ASN A 209 5.10 -5.01 -42.23
CA ASN A 209 5.33 -3.57 -42.29
C ASN A 209 5.83 -3.12 -43.68
N GLN A 210 6.69 -3.91 -44.33
CA GLN A 210 7.17 -3.64 -45.68
C GLN A 210 6.07 -3.75 -46.73
N THR A 211 5.21 -4.78 -46.68
CA THR A 211 4.08 -4.93 -47.61
C THR A 211 3.02 -3.86 -47.40
N MET A 212 2.67 -3.53 -46.14
CA MET A 212 1.79 -2.39 -45.83
C MET A 212 2.36 -1.05 -46.33
N LYS A 213 3.68 -0.84 -46.20
CA LYS A 213 4.36 0.35 -46.74
C LYS A 213 4.33 0.40 -48.27
N TYR A 214 4.48 -0.76 -48.94
CA TYR A 214 4.36 -0.84 -50.40
C TYR A 214 2.92 -0.51 -50.86
N GLN A 215 1.91 -1.10 -50.22
CA GLN A 215 0.50 -0.79 -50.49
C GLN A 215 0.20 0.69 -50.26
N LEU A 216 0.64 1.26 -49.13
CA LEU A 216 0.47 2.69 -48.83
C LEU A 216 1.13 3.59 -49.88
N ASN A 217 2.30 3.22 -50.41
CA ASN A 217 2.95 3.97 -51.49
C ASN A 217 2.16 3.91 -52.82
N MET A 218 1.53 2.78 -53.14
CA MET A 218 0.66 2.65 -54.32
C MET A 218 -0.61 3.50 -54.17
N GLU A 219 -1.28 3.41 -53.02
CA GLU A 219 -2.43 4.27 -52.70
C GLU A 219 -2.06 5.76 -52.71
N PHE A 220 -0.88 6.12 -52.19
CA PHE A 220 -0.39 7.49 -52.23
C PHE A 220 -0.17 7.99 -53.67
N LEU A 221 0.35 7.16 -54.57
CA LEU A 221 0.47 7.45 -56.01
C LEU A 221 -0.91 7.72 -56.65
N HIS A 222 -1.91 6.88 -56.37
CA HIS A 222 -3.28 7.10 -56.85
C HIS A 222 -3.94 8.35 -56.28
N LEU A 223 -3.62 8.70 -55.02
CA LEU A 223 -4.10 9.93 -54.38
C LEU A 223 -3.39 11.19 -54.91
N THR A 224 -2.12 11.12 -55.31
CA THR A 224 -1.41 12.29 -55.86
C THR A 224 -2.03 12.81 -57.17
N ASP A 225 -2.60 11.94 -58.01
CA ASP A 225 -3.29 12.33 -59.25
C ASP A 225 -4.64 13.02 -59.00
N LEU A 226 -5.22 12.81 -57.82
CA LEU A 226 -6.47 13.44 -57.36
C LEU A 226 -6.22 14.67 -56.46
N ASN A 227 -4.97 14.93 -56.10
CA ASN A 227 -4.64 16.01 -55.18
C ASN A 227 -4.68 17.36 -55.91
N ILE A 228 -5.36 18.35 -55.31
CA ILE A 228 -5.50 19.70 -55.85
C ILE A 228 -4.87 20.72 -54.90
N SER A 229 -4.34 21.81 -55.44
CA SER A 229 -3.74 22.86 -54.63
C SER A 229 -4.81 23.66 -53.88
N ASP A 230 -4.46 24.22 -52.71
CA ASP A 230 -5.34 25.04 -51.88
C ASP A 230 -5.97 26.21 -52.67
N ALA A 231 -5.23 26.79 -53.62
CA ALA A 231 -5.71 27.84 -54.52
C ALA A 231 -6.78 27.35 -55.49
N LEU A 232 -6.65 26.14 -56.04
CA LEU A 232 -7.65 25.53 -56.89
C LEU A 232 -8.86 25.06 -56.06
N ALA A 233 -8.65 24.45 -54.90
CA ALA A 233 -9.71 24.03 -54.00
C ALA A 233 -10.57 25.21 -53.52
N THR A 234 -9.95 26.35 -53.16
CA THR A 234 -10.68 27.58 -52.80
C THR A 234 -11.39 28.26 -53.97
N GLN A 235 -11.02 27.94 -55.22
CA GLN A 235 -11.73 28.37 -56.42
C GLN A 235 -12.94 27.45 -56.71
N LEU A 236 -12.76 26.13 -56.62
CA LEU A 236 -13.83 25.14 -56.78
C LEU A 236 -14.90 25.24 -55.67
N LEU A 237 -14.51 25.54 -54.42
CA LEU A 237 -15.44 25.83 -53.30
C LEU A 237 -16.33 27.07 -53.52
N ARG A 238 -16.03 27.92 -54.51
CA ARG A 238 -16.85 29.10 -54.87
C ARG A 238 -17.86 28.80 -55.99
N GLN A 239 -17.78 27.63 -56.61
CA GLN A 239 -18.70 27.17 -57.64
C GLN A 239 -19.80 26.31 -57.01
N SER A 240 -21.00 26.31 -57.59
CA SER A 240 -22.09 25.45 -57.14
C SER A 240 -21.85 24.00 -57.56
N GLU A 241 -22.25 23.03 -56.75
CA GLU A 241 -21.97 21.60 -56.99
C GLU A 241 -22.47 21.12 -58.38
N ASP A 242 -23.61 21.63 -58.84
CA ASP A 242 -24.18 21.35 -60.17
C ASP A 242 -23.33 21.82 -61.37
N THR A 243 -22.30 22.64 -61.13
CA THR A 243 -21.40 23.18 -62.16
C THR A 243 -20.01 22.55 -62.17
N LEU A 244 -19.69 21.73 -61.17
CA LEU A 244 -18.42 21.01 -61.09
C LEU A 244 -18.47 19.76 -61.98
N THR A 245 -17.39 19.47 -62.71
CA THR A 245 -17.27 18.15 -63.33
C THR A 245 -17.12 17.07 -62.26
N LEU A 246 -17.51 15.82 -62.56
CA LEU A 246 -17.38 14.70 -61.62
C LEU A 246 -15.95 14.55 -61.08
N LYS A 247 -14.93 14.87 -61.89
CA LYS A 247 -13.53 14.88 -61.46
C LYS A 247 -13.28 15.97 -60.43
N GLU A 248 -13.65 17.22 -60.72
CA GLU A 248 -13.47 18.36 -59.80
C GLU A 248 -14.24 18.17 -58.49
N PHE A 249 -15.47 17.64 -58.54
CA PHE A 249 -16.26 17.29 -57.36
C PHE A 249 -15.56 16.24 -56.49
N VAL A 250 -15.06 15.14 -57.09
CA VAL A 250 -14.30 14.11 -56.35
C VAL A 250 -13.00 14.68 -55.78
N GLN A 251 -12.26 15.48 -56.53
CA GLN A 251 -11.04 16.14 -56.05
C GLN A 251 -11.32 17.12 -54.90
N LEU A 252 -12.43 17.86 -54.94
CA LEU A 252 -12.85 18.78 -53.89
C LEU A 252 -13.24 18.04 -52.60
N GLN A 253 -14.02 16.96 -52.72
CA GLN A 253 -14.41 16.09 -51.60
C GLN A 253 -13.21 15.35 -50.99
N LEU A 254 -12.21 15.00 -51.79
CA LEU A 254 -10.94 14.47 -51.29
C LEU A 254 -10.16 15.53 -50.54
N TYR A 255 -10.01 16.73 -51.13
CA TYR A 255 -9.29 17.84 -50.49
C TYR A 255 -9.89 18.24 -49.14
N THR A 256 -11.23 18.40 -49.03
CA THR A 256 -11.86 18.79 -47.76
C THR A 256 -11.67 17.73 -46.67
N ARG A 257 -11.81 16.44 -47.00
CA ARG A 257 -11.53 15.34 -46.06
C ARG A 257 -10.05 15.28 -45.67
N VAL A 258 -9.13 15.45 -46.62
CA VAL A 258 -7.68 15.44 -46.35
C VAL A 258 -7.26 16.64 -45.50
N ASP A 259 -7.81 17.84 -45.73
CA ASP A 259 -7.57 19.03 -44.91
C ASP A 259 -8.14 18.87 -43.49
N GLU A 260 -9.35 18.32 -43.33
CA GLU A 260 -9.88 17.95 -42.01
C GLU A 260 -8.99 16.95 -41.26
N HIS A 261 -8.55 15.89 -41.92
CA HIS A 261 -7.64 14.89 -41.32
C HIS A 261 -6.26 15.48 -41.03
N SER A 262 -5.75 16.39 -41.87
CA SER A 262 -4.51 17.14 -41.65
C SER A 262 -4.60 18.05 -40.43
N LYS A 263 -5.71 18.77 -40.26
CA LYS A 263 -5.99 19.58 -39.07
C LYS A 263 -6.09 18.74 -37.79
N LYS A 264 -6.85 17.64 -37.83
CA LYS A 264 -6.96 16.67 -36.71
C LYS A 264 -5.59 16.05 -36.36
N SER A 265 -4.79 15.69 -37.36
CA SER A 265 -3.44 15.13 -37.16
C SER A 265 -2.46 16.15 -36.56
N LYS A 266 -2.51 17.42 -36.98
CA LYS A 266 -1.73 18.51 -36.36
C LYS A 266 -2.10 18.71 -34.89
N GLN A 267 -3.40 18.73 -34.56
CA GLN A 267 -3.88 18.80 -33.18
C GLN A 267 -3.38 17.62 -32.32
N GLN A 268 -3.43 16.40 -32.85
CA GLN A 268 -2.89 15.21 -32.18
C GLN A 268 -1.37 15.28 -31.98
N LEU A 269 -0.61 15.83 -32.94
CA LEU A 269 0.83 16.04 -32.81
C LEU A 269 1.16 17.10 -31.75
N GLU A 270 0.36 18.17 -31.65
CA GLU A 270 0.48 19.18 -30.58
C GLU A 270 0.15 18.58 -29.21
N GLU A 271 -0.91 17.77 -29.10
CA GLU A 271 -1.25 17.03 -27.88
C GLU A 271 -0.14 16.05 -27.46
N ILE A 272 0.41 15.28 -28.40
CA ILE A 272 1.56 14.39 -28.16
C ILE A 272 2.80 15.18 -27.74
N ALA A 273 3.03 16.38 -28.28
CA ALA A 273 4.14 17.24 -27.87
C ALA A 273 3.95 17.77 -26.43
N ILE A 274 2.72 18.14 -26.06
CA ILE A 274 2.37 18.53 -24.68
C ILE A 274 2.56 17.34 -23.73
N LEU A 275 2.06 16.15 -24.08
CA LEU A 275 2.20 14.93 -23.27
C LEU A 275 3.66 14.47 -23.13
N ARG A 276 4.49 14.61 -24.18
CA ARG A 276 5.93 14.35 -24.07
C ARG A 276 6.59 15.32 -23.10
N LYS A 277 6.26 16.62 -23.20
CA LYS A 277 6.78 17.64 -22.28
C LYS A 277 6.38 17.36 -20.83
N THR A 278 5.13 17.01 -20.55
CA THR A 278 4.71 16.66 -19.18
C THR A 278 5.36 15.36 -18.69
N CYS A 279 5.55 14.36 -19.55
CA CYS A 279 6.34 13.17 -19.20
C CYS A 279 7.82 13.50 -18.89
N GLU A 280 8.45 14.39 -19.66
CA GLU A 280 9.81 14.88 -19.40
C GLU A 280 9.89 15.68 -18.10
N ASP A 281 8.88 16.50 -17.79
CA ASP A 281 8.76 17.26 -16.55
C ASP A 281 8.64 16.31 -15.35
N CYS A 282 7.70 15.35 -15.38
CA CYS A 282 7.55 14.31 -14.36
C CYS A 282 8.79 13.42 -14.22
N GLN A 283 9.50 13.14 -15.32
CA GLN A 283 10.77 12.39 -15.26
C GLN A 283 11.87 13.19 -14.55
N ARG A 284 11.95 14.51 -14.79
CA ARG A 284 12.88 15.39 -14.08
C ARG A 284 12.56 15.44 -12.58
N GLU A 285 11.31 15.70 -12.21
CA GLU A 285 10.84 15.66 -10.82
C GLU A 285 11.16 14.32 -10.14
N TYR A 286 10.88 13.19 -10.80
CA TYR A 286 11.25 11.87 -10.29
C TYR A 286 12.77 11.74 -10.05
N THR A 287 13.62 12.25 -10.95
CA THR A 287 15.08 12.19 -10.73
C THR A 287 15.54 13.06 -9.56
N ASP A 288 14.89 14.20 -9.31
CA ASP A 288 15.23 15.08 -8.20
C ASP A 288 14.72 14.55 -6.85
N ILE A 289 13.52 13.98 -6.81
CA ILE A 289 13.03 13.19 -5.66
C ILE A 289 13.97 12.02 -5.37
N LYS A 290 14.45 11.31 -6.41
CA LYS A 290 15.41 10.20 -6.25
C LYS A 290 16.76 10.66 -5.69
N LYS A 291 17.27 11.84 -6.10
CA LYS A 291 18.48 12.44 -5.51
C LYS A 291 18.26 12.84 -4.05
N SER A 292 17.11 13.46 -3.74
CA SER A 292 16.76 13.87 -2.37
C SER A 292 16.65 12.65 -1.44
N ASN A 293 15.97 11.59 -1.86
CA ASN A 293 15.88 10.32 -1.12
C ASN A 293 17.26 9.64 -0.93
N LEU A 294 18.17 9.78 -1.90
CA LEU A 294 19.56 9.29 -1.74
C LEU A 294 20.30 10.08 -0.66
N ALA A 295 20.16 11.41 -0.63
CA ALA A 295 20.77 12.26 0.39
C ALA A 295 20.23 11.92 1.80
N TYR A 296 18.90 11.80 1.97
CA TYR A 296 18.30 11.40 3.24
C TYR A 296 18.77 10.01 3.73
N ARG A 297 18.97 9.05 2.81
CA ARG A 297 19.55 7.74 3.18
C ARG A 297 21.00 7.87 3.64
N GLN A 298 21.82 8.68 2.94
CA GLN A 298 23.22 8.89 3.33
C GLN A 298 23.34 9.60 4.69
N GLU A 299 22.44 10.52 5.00
CA GLU A 299 22.33 11.19 6.30
C GLU A 299 21.86 10.22 7.40
N ALA A 300 20.81 9.43 7.16
CA ALA A 300 20.35 8.40 8.08
C ALA A 300 21.45 7.37 8.40
N ASP A 301 22.16 6.86 7.38
CA ASP A 301 23.28 5.95 7.56
C ASP A 301 24.45 6.60 8.33
N ALA A 302 24.63 7.92 8.21
CA ALA A 302 25.65 8.66 8.96
C ALA A 302 25.28 8.83 10.44
N ILE A 303 24.01 9.15 10.72
CA ILE A 303 23.46 9.20 12.09
C ILE A 303 23.55 7.81 12.74
N GLU A 304 23.17 6.75 12.03
CA GLU A 304 23.25 5.37 12.53
C GLU A 304 24.71 4.95 12.82
N ARG A 305 25.67 5.39 11.99
CA ARG A 305 27.11 5.20 12.25
C ARG A 305 27.60 5.99 13.48
N SER A 306 27.11 7.21 13.71
CA SER A 306 27.43 7.99 14.93
C SER A 306 26.90 7.28 16.18
N LEU A 307 25.61 6.92 16.18
CA LEU A 307 24.97 6.23 17.31
C LEU A 307 25.63 4.89 17.64
N ARG A 308 26.06 4.11 16.64
CA ARG A 308 26.87 2.90 16.87
C ARG A 308 28.21 3.19 17.53
N HIS A 309 28.90 4.27 17.14
CA HIS A 309 30.16 4.68 17.75
C HIS A 309 29.95 5.15 19.20
N GLU A 310 28.94 5.99 19.45
CA GLU A 310 28.56 6.46 20.78
C GLU A 310 28.23 5.28 21.71
N LEU A 311 27.44 4.32 21.23
CA LEU A 311 27.11 3.09 21.96
C LEU A 311 28.34 2.24 22.28
N MET A 312 29.27 2.07 21.32
CA MET A 312 30.57 1.42 21.54
C MET A 312 31.39 2.15 22.62
N THR A 313 31.46 3.49 22.59
CA THR A 313 32.17 4.26 23.62
C THR A 313 31.51 4.13 24.99
N ALA A 314 30.19 4.16 25.07
CA ALA A 314 29.44 3.97 26.32
C ALA A 314 29.62 2.55 26.90
N GLN A 315 29.65 1.52 26.05
CA GLN A 315 29.98 0.15 26.45
C GLN A 315 31.40 0.07 27.01
N SER A 316 32.40 0.63 26.31
CA SER A 316 33.78 0.62 26.81
C SER A 316 33.95 1.38 28.14
N ALA A 317 33.21 2.48 28.35
CA ALA A 317 33.19 3.21 29.60
C ALA A 317 32.54 2.39 30.73
N ARG A 318 31.44 1.68 30.43
CA ARG A 318 30.80 0.74 31.36
C ARG A 318 31.77 -0.37 31.76
N ASP A 319 32.46 -1.01 30.83
CA ASP A 319 33.40 -2.11 31.11
C ASP A 319 34.55 -1.64 32.02
N VAL A 320 35.06 -0.42 31.81
CA VAL A 320 36.08 0.19 32.68
C VAL A 320 35.52 0.46 34.09
N LEU A 321 34.29 0.96 34.22
CA LEU A 321 33.64 1.15 35.51
C LEU A 321 33.39 -0.20 36.22
N GLU A 322 32.95 -1.23 35.50
CA GLU A 322 32.72 -2.58 36.03
C GLU A 322 34.02 -3.22 36.53
N GLN A 323 35.13 -3.05 35.79
CA GLN A 323 36.47 -3.45 36.24
C GLN A 323 36.94 -2.67 37.48
N ASN A 324 36.63 -1.37 37.58
CA ASN A 324 37.00 -0.55 38.74
C ASN A 324 36.18 -0.92 39.98
N VAL A 325 34.87 -1.17 39.83
CA VAL A 325 34.01 -1.71 40.90
C VAL A 325 34.56 -3.06 41.37
N LYS A 326 34.92 -3.96 40.44
CA LYS A 326 35.51 -5.25 40.80
C LYS A 326 36.81 -5.10 41.61
N LYS A 327 37.74 -4.25 41.18
CA LYS A 327 38.98 -3.93 41.93
C LYS A 327 38.69 -3.38 43.33
N LEU A 328 37.69 -2.53 43.48
CA LEU A 328 37.28 -1.98 44.79
C LEU A 328 36.66 -3.06 45.68
N CYS A 329 35.84 -3.96 45.13
CA CYS A 329 35.31 -5.12 45.85
C CYS A 329 36.44 -6.07 46.30
N ASP A 330 37.42 -6.35 45.44
CA ASP A 330 38.58 -7.17 45.77
C ASP A 330 39.45 -6.52 46.88
N GLN A 331 39.64 -5.20 46.82
CA GLN A 331 40.31 -4.42 47.88
C GLN A 331 39.55 -4.43 49.20
N LEU A 332 38.21 -4.27 49.18
CA LEU A 332 37.35 -4.39 50.36
C LEU A 332 37.40 -5.80 50.95
N HIS A 333 37.42 -6.84 50.12
CA HIS A 333 37.60 -8.21 50.59
C HIS A 333 38.98 -8.42 51.24
N LEU A 334 40.06 -7.89 50.67
CA LEU A 334 41.41 -7.94 51.24
C LEU A 334 41.50 -7.18 52.58
N LEU A 335 40.92 -5.99 52.68
CA LEU A 335 40.86 -5.22 53.94
C LEU A 335 40.02 -5.95 54.99
N LYS A 336 38.88 -6.51 54.61
CA LYS A 336 38.05 -7.33 55.51
C LYS A 336 38.79 -8.59 55.99
N TYR A 337 39.58 -9.23 55.12
CA TYR A 337 40.37 -10.41 55.48
C TYR A 337 41.53 -10.07 56.43
N LYS A 338 42.21 -8.93 56.22
CA LYS A 338 43.25 -8.42 57.14
C LYS A 338 42.66 -8.04 58.49
N ASN A 339 41.57 -7.28 58.51
CA ASN A 339 40.90 -6.89 59.75
C ASN A 339 40.35 -8.11 60.51
N CYS A 340 39.94 -9.19 59.84
CA CYS A 340 39.57 -10.45 60.52
C CYS A 340 40.76 -11.27 61.05
N GLY A 341 42.01 -10.91 60.72
CA GLY A 341 43.22 -11.57 61.20
C GLY A 341 43.94 -10.86 62.35
N GLU A 342 43.69 -9.56 62.57
CA GLU A 342 44.48 -8.72 63.48
C GLU A 342 43.78 -8.39 64.82
N TYR A 343 42.57 -8.92 65.09
CA TYR A 343 41.85 -8.77 66.38
C TYR A 343 42.21 -9.83 67.45
N GLN A 344 43.39 -10.46 67.39
CA GLN A 344 43.88 -11.39 68.41
C GLN A 344 45.38 -11.21 68.72
N SER A 345 45.79 -10.02 69.18
CA SER A 345 46.97 -9.80 70.03
C SER A 345 46.98 -8.36 70.54
N GLU A 346 47.52 -8.16 71.76
CA GLU A 346 47.73 -6.87 72.44
C GLU A 346 46.42 -6.13 72.83
N THR A 347 46.27 -5.53 74.02
CA THR A 347 47.22 -5.20 75.11
C THR A 347 46.66 -5.55 76.48
N ALA A 348 47.52 -5.98 77.41
CA ALA A 348 47.27 -5.90 78.85
C ALA A 348 48.18 -4.83 79.46
N GLY A 349 47.63 -3.92 80.27
CA GLY A 349 48.36 -2.85 80.95
C GLY A 349 47.41 -2.06 81.87
N LEU A 350 47.82 -1.85 83.12
CA LEU A 350 46.96 -1.35 84.21
C LEU A 350 46.96 0.19 84.36
N GLU A 351 45.90 0.65 85.04
CA GLU A 351 45.80 1.84 85.90
C GLU A 351 45.63 3.22 85.26
N SER A 352 44.42 3.78 85.37
CA SER A 352 44.11 4.76 86.45
C SER A 352 42.63 5.15 86.50
N PHE A 353 42.23 5.89 87.54
CA PHE A 353 40.85 6.38 87.76
C PHE A 353 40.30 7.36 86.67
N GLY A 354 41.04 7.60 85.59
CA GLY A 354 40.53 8.23 84.36
C GLY A 354 39.87 7.26 83.37
N GLU A 355 40.00 5.94 83.58
CA GLU A 355 39.50 4.89 82.68
C GLU A 355 37.98 4.91 82.49
N ARG A 356 37.20 5.44 83.45
CA ARG A 356 35.74 5.54 83.29
C ARG A 356 35.34 6.49 82.17
N ASP A 357 36.06 7.58 81.97
CA ASP A 357 35.78 8.55 80.91
C ASP A 357 36.30 8.09 79.55
N SER A 358 37.42 7.35 79.50
CA SER A 358 37.90 6.76 78.26
C SER A 358 37.04 5.57 77.82
N LEU A 359 36.61 4.69 78.73
CA LEU A 359 35.63 3.64 78.46
C LEU A 359 34.23 4.20 78.15
N SER A 360 33.82 5.31 78.79
CA SER A 360 32.57 6.01 78.44
C SER A 360 32.64 6.56 77.02
N LYS A 361 33.75 7.20 76.63
CA LYS A 361 33.97 7.69 75.26
C LYS A 361 34.07 6.55 74.24
N ALA A 362 34.75 5.46 74.57
CA ALA A 362 34.83 4.28 73.70
C ALA A 362 33.48 3.58 73.55
N LYS A 363 32.69 3.46 74.63
CA LYS A 363 31.32 2.97 74.60
C LYS A 363 30.42 3.87 73.76
N ALA A 364 30.50 5.19 73.94
CA ALA A 364 29.73 6.15 73.14
C ALA A 364 30.12 6.09 71.65
N ALA A 365 31.41 5.92 71.34
CA ALA A 365 31.88 5.72 69.96
C ALA A 365 31.35 4.40 69.35
N LEU A 366 31.37 3.30 70.10
CA LEU A 366 30.80 2.02 69.66
C LEU A 366 29.27 2.07 69.54
N GLU A 367 28.58 2.85 70.38
CA GLU A 367 27.13 3.11 70.27
C GLU A 367 26.81 4.00 69.05
N GLU A 368 27.70 4.93 68.67
CA GLU A 368 27.62 5.73 67.45
C GLU A 368 27.86 4.88 66.19
N GLU A 369 28.87 4.01 66.20
CA GLU A 369 29.14 3.03 65.13
C GLU A 369 28.00 2.02 65.00
N LEU A 370 27.44 1.53 66.11
CA LEU A 370 26.26 0.65 66.08
C LEU A 370 25.03 1.36 65.51
N ARG A 371 24.84 2.65 65.81
CA ARG A 371 23.69 3.43 65.33
C ARG A 371 23.82 3.79 63.85
N SER A 372 25.01 4.21 63.40
CA SER A 372 25.30 4.45 61.98
C SER A 372 25.25 3.16 61.15
N SER A 373 25.71 2.03 61.71
CA SER A 373 25.56 0.70 61.10
C SER A 373 24.09 0.27 60.99
N LYS A 374 23.26 0.52 62.01
CA LYS A 374 21.80 0.31 61.94
C LYS A 374 21.14 1.18 60.87
N GLN A 375 21.47 2.48 60.80
CA GLN A 375 20.99 3.38 59.76
C GLN A 375 21.42 2.93 58.35
N ALA A 376 22.65 2.41 58.20
CA ALA A 376 23.12 1.83 56.95
C ALA A 376 22.34 0.56 56.57
N MET A 377 22.01 -0.32 57.53
CA MET A 377 21.16 -1.48 57.28
C MET A 377 19.71 -1.10 56.93
N GLU A 378 19.13 -0.11 57.60
CA GLU A 378 17.80 0.42 57.27
C GLU A 378 17.77 1.01 55.86
N LYS A 379 18.81 1.77 55.49
CA LYS A 379 18.97 2.28 54.12
C LYS A 379 19.10 1.13 53.10
N LEU A 380 19.94 0.13 53.37
CA LEU A 380 20.08 -1.04 52.49
C LEU A 380 18.79 -1.87 52.38
N ALA A 381 17.96 -1.90 53.43
CA ALA A 381 16.64 -2.54 53.39
C ALA A 381 15.65 -1.77 52.50
N LEU A 382 15.66 -0.43 52.56
CA LEU A 382 14.89 0.43 51.65
C LEU A 382 15.38 0.30 50.21
N ASP A 383 16.70 0.36 49.97
CA ASP A 383 17.30 0.19 48.65
C ASP A 383 16.97 -1.19 48.06
N LYS A 384 16.94 -2.25 48.89
CA LYS A 384 16.52 -3.60 48.50
C LYS A 384 15.04 -3.66 48.08
N GLU A 385 14.13 -3.01 48.80
CA GLU A 385 12.71 -3.00 48.43
C GLU A 385 12.45 -2.15 47.18
N ASN A 386 13.14 -1.01 47.03
CA ASN A 386 13.13 -0.21 45.80
C ASN A 386 13.61 -1.01 44.58
N LEU A 387 14.72 -1.76 44.72
CA LEU A 387 15.21 -2.64 43.66
C LEU A 387 14.22 -3.77 43.33
N LYS A 388 13.54 -4.32 44.34
CA LYS A 388 12.51 -5.35 44.15
C LYS A 388 11.31 -4.81 43.37
N GLN A 389 10.79 -3.63 43.73
CA GLN A 389 9.72 -2.96 42.98
C GLN A 389 10.14 -2.68 41.52
N MET A 390 11.40 -2.27 41.30
CA MET A 390 11.92 -2.07 39.94
C MET A 390 12.05 -3.38 39.15
N VAL A 391 12.40 -4.50 39.79
CA VAL A 391 12.39 -5.84 39.16
C VAL A 391 10.98 -6.28 38.81
N ASP A 392 10.01 -6.07 39.71
CA ASP A 392 8.60 -6.41 39.47
C ASP A 392 8.02 -5.60 38.29
N LEU A 393 8.34 -4.29 38.19
CA LEU A 393 8.00 -3.44 37.05
C LEU A 393 8.63 -3.94 35.74
N LEU A 394 9.95 -4.19 35.72
CA LEU A 394 10.65 -4.72 34.55
C LEU A 394 10.13 -6.10 34.11
N GLN A 395 9.63 -6.90 35.05
CA GLN A 395 8.99 -8.18 34.77
C GLN A 395 7.59 -8.02 34.17
N ALA A 396 6.83 -7.00 34.58
CA ALA A 396 5.57 -6.63 33.93
C ALA A 396 5.79 -6.09 32.50
N ASP A 397 6.75 -5.19 32.31
CA ASP A 397 7.14 -4.67 30.99
C ASP A 397 7.58 -5.80 30.06
N LYS A 398 8.40 -6.74 30.56
CA LYS A 398 8.79 -7.93 29.80
C LYS A 398 7.57 -8.74 29.36
N GLN A 399 6.61 -9.01 30.25
CA GLN A 399 5.40 -9.76 29.90
C GLN A 399 4.50 -9.02 28.91
N PHE A 400 4.46 -7.68 28.97
CA PHE A 400 3.76 -6.84 28.00
C PHE A 400 4.42 -6.95 26.61
N LEU A 401 5.74 -6.84 26.54
CA LEU A 401 6.49 -6.99 25.29
C LEU A 401 6.38 -8.41 24.71
N GLU A 402 6.40 -9.45 25.53
CA GLU A 402 6.17 -10.84 25.09
C GLU A 402 4.76 -11.02 24.48
N LYS A 403 3.72 -10.42 25.07
CA LYS A 403 2.37 -10.42 24.49
C LYS A 403 2.30 -9.64 23.17
N SER A 404 2.88 -8.45 23.11
CA SER A 404 2.92 -7.63 21.89
C SER A 404 3.66 -8.35 20.74
N ILE A 405 4.76 -9.05 21.03
CA ILE A 405 5.46 -9.87 20.05
C ILE A 405 4.55 -11.00 19.52
N LEU A 406 3.85 -11.73 20.41
CA LEU A 406 2.93 -12.80 19.99
C LEU A 406 1.75 -12.27 19.15
N GLU A 407 1.22 -11.07 19.47
CA GLU A 407 0.18 -10.42 18.67
C GLU A 407 0.68 -9.98 17.27
N HIS A 408 1.92 -9.50 17.20
CA HIS A 408 2.57 -9.18 15.92
C HIS A 408 2.89 -10.43 15.10
N GLU A 409 3.30 -11.54 15.73
CA GLU A 409 3.49 -12.83 15.07
C GLU A 409 2.16 -13.40 14.54
N ALA A 410 1.09 -13.35 15.34
CA ALA A 410 -0.26 -13.76 14.92
C ALA A 410 -0.86 -12.85 13.83
N SER A 411 -0.48 -11.58 13.78
CA SER A 411 -0.83 -10.70 12.66
C SER A 411 0.00 -11.01 11.41
N LYS A 412 1.29 -11.31 11.57
CA LYS A 412 2.20 -11.69 10.47
C LYS A 412 1.76 -12.99 9.78
N THR A 413 1.31 -13.99 10.52
CA THR A 413 0.75 -15.22 9.92
C THR A 413 -0.53 -14.92 9.14
N LYS A 414 -1.48 -14.18 9.71
CA LYS A 414 -2.70 -13.74 8.99
C LYS A 414 -2.39 -12.98 7.69
N TRP A 415 -1.41 -12.08 7.71
CA TRP A 415 -0.99 -11.38 6.50
C TRP A 415 -0.36 -12.32 5.48
N SER A 416 0.52 -13.23 5.90
CA SER A 416 1.10 -14.28 5.04
C SER A 416 0.03 -15.18 4.41
N ASP A 417 -0.99 -15.57 5.17
CA ASP A 417 -2.11 -16.38 4.66
C ASP A 417 -2.94 -15.59 3.63
N SER A 418 -3.23 -14.31 3.91
CA SER A 418 -3.92 -13.43 2.96
C SER A 418 -3.10 -13.20 1.68
N GLU A 419 -1.78 -13.09 1.79
CA GLU A 419 -0.87 -12.97 0.65
C GLU A 419 -0.88 -14.25 -0.21
N ASN A 420 -0.90 -15.43 0.43
CA ASN A 420 -1.00 -16.71 -0.26
C ASN A 420 -2.34 -16.88 -0.99
N VAL A 421 -3.46 -16.47 -0.38
CA VAL A 421 -4.79 -16.46 -1.02
C VAL A 421 -4.87 -15.47 -2.18
N LEU A 422 -4.26 -14.29 -2.06
CA LEU A 422 -4.17 -13.34 -3.17
C LEU A 422 -3.27 -13.87 -4.30
N LYS A 423 -2.16 -14.54 -3.98
CA LYS A 423 -1.28 -15.21 -4.97
C LYS A 423 -1.98 -16.35 -5.69
N SER A 424 -2.79 -17.16 -5.02
CA SER A 424 -3.59 -18.20 -5.70
C SER A 424 -4.65 -17.56 -6.59
N ARG A 425 -5.33 -16.51 -6.13
CA ARG A 425 -6.33 -15.79 -6.92
C ARG A 425 -5.74 -15.11 -8.16
N ILE A 426 -4.53 -14.56 -8.07
CA ILE A 426 -3.81 -14.02 -9.24
C ILE A 426 -3.55 -15.15 -10.25
N LYS A 427 -3.05 -16.31 -9.82
CA LYS A 427 -2.80 -17.46 -10.71
C LYS A 427 -4.09 -17.96 -11.38
N GLU A 428 -5.23 -17.98 -10.67
CA GLU A 428 -6.54 -18.31 -11.24
C GLU A 428 -6.95 -17.31 -12.34
N LEU A 429 -6.77 -16.01 -12.08
CA LEU A 429 -7.08 -14.95 -13.05
C LEU A 429 -6.15 -14.97 -14.27
N GLU A 430 -4.86 -15.27 -14.07
CA GLU A 430 -3.89 -15.49 -15.14
C GLU A 430 -4.25 -16.73 -15.99
N ALA A 431 -4.63 -17.84 -15.36
CA ALA A 431 -5.10 -19.04 -16.06
C ALA A 431 -6.38 -18.74 -16.88
N SER A 432 -7.36 -18.06 -16.28
CA SER A 432 -8.60 -17.66 -16.96
C SER A 432 -8.35 -16.70 -18.13
N LYS A 433 -7.47 -15.71 -17.95
CA LYS A 433 -7.03 -14.80 -19.02
C LYS A 433 -6.36 -15.56 -20.16
N ASN A 434 -5.47 -16.50 -19.85
CA ASN A 434 -4.79 -17.32 -20.86
C ASN A 434 -5.80 -18.23 -21.60
N GLU A 435 -6.79 -18.78 -20.91
CA GLU A 435 -7.88 -19.55 -21.54
C GLU A 435 -8.73 -18.69 -22.49
N LEU A 436 -9.07 -17.45 -22.09
CA LEU A 436 -9.79 -16.50 -22.94
C LEU A 436 -8.97 -16.06 -24.16
N LEU A 437 -7.66 -15.84 -24.00
CA LEU A 437 -6.75 -15.58 -25.12
C LEU A 437 -6.70 -16.78 -26.07
N MET A 438 -6.58 -18.01 -25.56
CA MET A 438 -6.61 -19.24 -26.37
C MET A 438 -7.96 -19.48 -27.07
N LYS A 439 -9.07 -19.01 -26.50
CA LYS A 439 -10.38 -19.00 -27.16
C LYS A 439 -10.45 -17.94 -28.25
N SER A 440 -9.95 -16.74 -27.99
CA SER A 440 -9.88 -15.63 -28.96
C SER A 440 -9.01 -15.98 -30.17
N THR A 441 -7.83 -16.58 -29.97
CA THR A 441 -6.97 -17.01 -31.09
C THR A 441 -7.66 -18.09 -31.93
N LYS A 442 -8.29 -19.10 -31.30
CA LYS A 442 -9.10 -20.11 -32.02
C LYS A 442 -10.20 -19.47 -32.86
N TYR A 443 -10.97 -18.52 -32.32
CA TYR A 443 -11.99 -17.82 -33.11
C TYR A 443 -11.38 -17.00 -34.26
N HIS A 444 -10.23 -16.36 -34.07
CA HIS A 444 -9.54 -15.65 -35.15
C HIS A 444 -9.01 -16.60 -36.24
N ASP A 445 -8.48 -17.77 -35.87
CA ASP A 445 -8.01 -18.79 -36.82
C ASP A 445 -9.19 -19.46 -37.55
N GLU A 446 -10.31 -19.73 -36.87
CA GLU A 446 -11.57 -20.19 -37.48
C GLU A 446 -12.10 -19.15 -38.50
N ILE A 447 -12.14 -17.86 -38.12
CA ILE A 447 -12.54 -16.79 -39.04
C ILE A 447 -11.58 -16.72 -40.24
N ARG A 448 -10.26 -16.75 -40.02
CA ARG A 448 -9.26 -16.76 -41.10
C ARG A 448 -9.49 -17.92 -42.06
N ALA A 449 -9.63 -19.15 -41.56
CA ALA A 449 -9.88 -20.34 -42.37
C ALA A 449 -11.20 -20.25 -43.16
N THR A 450 -12.26 -19.63 -42.61
CA THR A 450 -13.51 -19.42 -43.37
C THR A 450 -13.38 -18.36 -44.47
N ILE A 451 -12.52 -17.36 -44.29
CA ILE A 451 -12.23 -16.34 -45.32
C ILE A 451 -11.33 -16.93 -46.41
N GLU A 452 -10.26 -17.63 -46.02
CA GLU A 452 -9.38 -18.36 -46.94
C GLU A 452 -10.18 -19.32 -47.81
N ASN A 453 -11.01 -20.20 -47.22
CA ASN A 453 -11.85 -21.13 -47.97
C ASN A 453 -12.84 -20.41 -48.93
N LYS A 454 -13.38 -19.25 -48.55
CA LYS A 454 -14.23 -18.44 -49.45
C LYS A 454 -13.43 -17.90 -50.65
N LEU A 455 -12.23 -17.38 -50.42
CA LEU A 455 -11.33 -16.91 -51.48
C LEU A 455 -10.93 -18.06 -52.42
N ASP A 456 -10.60 -19.21 -51.84
CA ASP A 456 -10.28 -20.47 -52.52
C ASP A 456 -11.44 -20.97 -53.41
N ILE A 457 -12.69 -20.75 -52.98
CA ILE A 457 -13.89 -21.06 -53.77
C ILE A 457 -14.10 -20.01 -54.87
N THR A 458 -13.88 -18.72 -54.61
CA THR A 458 -14.01 -17.68 -55.65
C THR A 458 -12.94 -17.83 -56.74
N ASP A 459 -11.69 -18.15 -56.39
CA ASP A 459 -10.61 -18.36 -57.36
C ASP A 459 -10.88 -19.57 -58.25
N ARG A 460 -11.36 -20.69 -57.67
CA ARG A 460 -11.79 -21.86 -58.46
C ARG A 460 -12.95 -21.52 -59.41
N ASN A 461 -13.91 -20.69 -58.96
CA ASN A 461 -15.02 -20.24 -59.80
C ASN A 461 -14.53 -19.33 -60.94
N CYS A 462 -13.64 -18.37 -60.67
CA CYS A 462 -13.02 -17.51 -61.68
C CYS A 462 -12.21 -18.31 -62.70
N MET A 463 -11.40 -19.27 -62.26
CA MET A 463 -10.67 -20.19 -63.13
C MET A 463 -11.60 -21.04 -64.00
N MET A 464 -12.70 -21.54 -63.45
CA MET A 464 -13.72 -22.26 -64.23
C MET A 464 -14.43 -21.38 -65.26
N LEU A 465 -14.69 -20.10 -64.94
CA LEU A 465 -15.30 -19.15 -65.87
C LEU A 465 -14.34 -18.82 -67.02
N LEU A 466 -13.08 -18.49 -66.71
CA LEU A 466 -12.02 -18.28 -67.70
C LEU A 466 -11.84 -19.52 -68.59
N GLN A 467 -11.83 -20.72 -68.03
CA GLN A 467 -11.70 -21.96 -68.80
C GLN A 467 -12.90 -22.18 -69.74
N LYS A 468 -14.13 -21.87 -69.30
CA LYS A 468 -15.33 -21.90 -70.15
C LYS A 468 -15.28 -20.84 -71.24
N GLU A 469 -14.81 -19.64 -70.95
CA GLU A 469 -14.68 -18.55 -71.92
C GLU A 469 -13.64 -18.89 -73.00
N ILE A 470 -12.47 -19.42 -72.61
CA ILE A 470 -11.46 -19.94 -73.54
C ILE A 470 -12.03 -21.07 -74.41
N GLN A 471 -12.83 -21.98 -73.86
CA GLN A 471 -13.51 -23.02 -74.64
C GLN A 471 -14.56 -22.43 -75.60
N SER A 472 -15.34 -21.45 -75.16
CA SER A 472 -16.33 -20.74 -75.97
C SER A 472 -15.67 -20.01 -77.15
N ILE A 473 -14.58 -19.29 -76.89
CA ILE A 473 -13.79 -18.59 -77.92
C ILE A 473 -13.28 -19.61 -78.96
N ARG A 474 -12.68 -20.73 -78.53
CA ARG A 474 -12.23 -21.81 -79.44
C ARG A 474 -13.37 -22.39 -80.27
N GLN A 475 -14.53 -22.65 -79.67
CA GLN A 475 -15.71 -23.16 -80.39
C GLN A 475 -16.26 -22.13 -81.39
N SER A 476 -16.28 -20.84 -81.02
CA SER A 476 -16.73 -19.75 -81.89
C SER A 476 -15.77 -19.45 -83.05
N GLY A 477 -14.47 -19.74 -82.87
CA GLY A 477 -13.47 -19.67 -83.93
C GLY A 477 -13.71 -20.74 -85.00
N ASN A 478 -13.89 -21.99 -84.58
CA ASN A 478 -14.14 -23.11 -85.50
C ASN A 478 -15.48 -22.97 -86.26
N SER A 479 -16.51 -22.34 -85.67
CA SER A 479 -17.80 -22.15 -86.34
C SER A 479 -17.83 -21.04 -87.39
N ARG A 480 -16.73 -20.30 -87.61
CA ARG A 480 -16.64 -19.31 -88.71
C ARG A 480 -16.21 -19.94 -90.03
N ASP A 481 -15.57 -21.11 -90.02
CA ASP A 481 -15.08 -21.78 -91.23
C ASP A 481 -16.13 -22.70 -91.89
N GLU A 482 -17.29 -22.91 -91.27
CA GLU A 482 -18.38 -23.77 -91.77
C GLU A 482 -19.64 -23.01 -92.24
N PHE A 483 -19.50 -21.74 -92.69
CA PHE A 483 -20.66 -20.90 -93.07
C PHE A 483 -20.92 -20.74 -94.58
N GLU A 484 -20.37 -21.63 -95.42
CA GLU A 484 -20.61 -21.69 -96.86
C GLU A 484 -21.13 -23.07 -97.33
N ILE A 485 -22.45 -23.30 -97.23
CA ILE A 485 -23.29 -24.16 -98.11
C ILE A 485 -24.76 -23.89 -97.73
N ARG A 486 -25.62 -23.46 -98.69
CA ARG A 486 -26.85 -22.70 -98.36
C ARG A 486 -28.21 -23.24 -98.80
N GLU A 487 -28.32 -24.45 -99.34
CA GLU A 487 -29.64 -24.99 -99.77
C GLU A 487 -30.25 -26.10 -98.88
N ALA A 488 -29.49 -26.70 -97.95
CA ALA A 488 -30.08 -27.51 -96.88
C ALA A 488 -30.75 -26.67 -95.76
N HIS A 489 -30.73 -25.34 -95.92
CA HIS A 489 -30.74 -24.37 -94.82
C HIS A 489 -32.13 -24.14 -94.20
N THR A 490 -33.24 -24.37 -94.91
CA THR A 490 -34.60 -24.12 -94.40
C THR A 490 -35.12 -25.20 -93.46
N LYS A 491 -34.86 -26.48 -93.79
CA LYS A 491 -35.26 -27.62 -92.95
C LYS A 491 -34.36 -27.72 -91.72
N THR A 492 -33.05 -27.48 -91.89
CA THR A 492 -32.12 -27.34 -90.76
C THR A 492 -32.40 -26.11 -89.93
N LEU A 493 -32.83 -24.95 -90.47
CA LEU A 493 -33.26 -23.80 -89.66
C LEU A 493 -34.49 -24.12 -88.80
N LEU A 494 -35.47 -24.87 -89.30
CA LEU A 494 -36.65 -25.26 -88.51
C LEU A 494 -36.29 -26.25 -87.38
N ASP A 495 -35.43 -27.23 -87.66
CA ASP A 495 -34.98 -28.15 -86.62
C ASP A 495 -33.95 -27.49 -85.66
N GLN A 496 -33.18 -26.50 -86.12
CA GLN A 496 -32.36 -25.61 -85.28
C GLN A 496 -33.22 -24.70 -84.42
N LEU A 497 -34.35 -24.18 -84.92
CA LEU A 497 -35.33 -23.42 -84.14
C LEU A 497 -35.95 -24.29 -83.05
N ARG A 498 -36.37 -25.52 -83.36
CA ARG A 498 -36.85 -26.47 -82.35
C ARG A 498 -35.77 -26.87 -81.34
N LEU A 499 -34.52 -27.03 -81.78
CA LEU A 499 -33.38 -27.24 -80.88
C LEU A 499 -33.07 -26.00 -80.05
N ALA A 500 -33.33 -24.78 -80.56
CA ALA A 500 -33.20 -23.54 -79.83
C ALA A 500 -34.33 -23.38 -78.80
N GLU A 501 -35.59 -23.64 -79.18
CA GLU A 501 -36.77 -23.63 -78.28
C GLU A 501 -36.62 -24.65 -77.15
N THR A 502 -36.20 -25.88 -77.46
CA THR A 502 -35.93 -26.91 -76.43
C THR A 502 -34.70 -26.57 -75.58
N LYS A 503 -33.67 -25.90 -76.12
CA LYS A 503 -32.57 -25.34 -75.32
C LYS A 503 -33.05 -24.18 -74.44
N ILE A 504 -33.86 -23.27 -74.93
CA ILE A 504 -34.44 -22.13 -74.20
C ILE A 504 -35.34 -22.64 -73.08
N SER A 505 -36.22 -23.61 -73.34
CA SER A 505 -37.05 -24.26 -72.31
C SER A 505 -36.20 -24.98 -71.25
N ASN A 506 -35.14 -25.68 -71.65
CA ASN A 506 -34.17 -26.26 -70.71
C ASN A 506 -33.36 -25.22 -69.92
N LEU A 507 -33.04 -24.07 -70.52
CA LEU A 507 -32.34 -22.97 -69.86
C LEU A 507 -33.27 -22.23 -68.89
N ASN A 508 -34.52 -21.99 -69.26
CA ASN A 508 -35.55 -21.41 -68.40
C ASN A 508 -35.81 -22.32 -67.20
N SER A 509 -36.07 -23.62 -67.40
CA SER A 509 -36.25 -24.55 -66.27
C SER A 509 -35.00 -24.71 -65.39
N LYS A 510 -33.79 -24.49 -65.92
CA LYS A 510 -32.56 -24.38 -65.11
C LYS A 510 -32.46 -23.05 -64.37
N LEU A 511 -32.88 -21.95 -64.99
CA LEU A 511 -32.96 -20.63 -64.38
C LEU A 511 -33.96 -20.65 -63.22
N ASP A 512 -35.16 -21.19 -63.43
CA ASP A 512 -36.22 -21.34 -62.42
C ASP A 512 -35.77 -22.21 -61.24
N LYS A 513 -35.05 -23.31 -61.51
CA LYS A 513 -34.43 -24.11 -60.45
C LYS A 513 -33.34 -23.34 -59.70
N LYS A 514 -32.58 -22.47 -60.37
CA LYS A 514 -31.53 -21.66 -59.73
C LYS A 514 -32.09 -20.46 -58.97
N THR A 515 -33.18 -19.83 -59.42
CA THR A 515 -33.88 -18.81 -58.63
C THR A 515 -34.54 -19.45 -57.41
N GLN A 516 -35.13 -20.64 -57.53
CA GLN A 516 -35.65 -21.37 -56.38
C GLN A 516 -34.54 -21.77 -55.38
N GLU A 517 -33.41 -22.33 -55.85
CA GLU A 517 -32.24 -22.60 -54.99
C GLU A 517 -31.68 -21.34 -54.30
N LEU A 518 -31.73 -20.18 -54.96
CA LEU A 518 -31.29 -18.91 -54.37
C LEU A 518 -32.26 -18.44 -53.29
N LEU A 519 -33.57 -18.48 -53.54
CA LEU A 519 -34.60 -18.15 -52.56
C LEU A 519 -34.56 -19.08 -51.33
N GLU A 520 -34.28 -20.37 -51.53
CA GLU A 520 -34.09 -21.32 -50.43
C GLU A 520 -32.83 -20.99 -49.61
N ARG A 521 -31.69 -20.66 -50.25
CA ARG A 521 -30.48 -20.21 -49.55
C ARG A 521 -30.69 -18.88 -48.82
N GLU A 522 -31.37 -17.92 -49.44
CA GLU A 522 -31.69 -16.61 -48.85
C GLU A 522 -32.59 -16.77 -47.62
N ARG A 523 -33.62 -17.64 -47.72
CA ARG A 523 -34.46 -18.00 -46.57
C ARG A 523 -33.67 -18.65 -45.45
N CYS A 524 -32.78 -19.61 -45.75
CA CYS A 524 -31.89 -20.22 -44.76
C CYS A 524 -30.90 -19.23 -44.14
N HIS A 525 -30.41 -18.25 -44.91
CA HIS A 525 -29.54 -17.20 -44.39
C HIS A 525 -30.32 -16.25 -43.48
N SER A 526 -31.53 -15.85 -43.86
CA SER A 526 -32.42 -15.01 -43.04
C SER A 526 -32.81 -15.68 -41.71
N THR A 527 -33.14 -16.97 -41.70
CA THR A 527 -33.39 -17.71 -40.44
C THR A 527 -32.11 -17.88 -39.60
N SER A 528 -30.94 -18.02 -40.23
CA SER A 528 -29.67 -18.03 -39.48
C SER A 528 -29.33 -16.67 -38.89
N MET A 529 -29.57 -15.57 -39.62
CA MET A 529 -29.31 -14.20 -39.15
C MET A 529 -30.20 -13.85 -37.96
N THR A 530 -31.51 -14.10 -38.07
CA THR A 530 -32.46 -13.90 -36.96
C THR A 530 -32.14 -14.78 -35.74
N SER A 531 -31.59 -16.00 -35.93
CA SER A 531 -31.07 -16.82 -34.83
C SER A 531 -29.80 -16.25 -34.17
N VAL A 532 -28.94 -15.56 -34.93
CA VAL A 532 -27.76 -14.86 -34.37
C VAL A 532 -28.17 -13.58 -33.65
N GLU A 533 -29.09 -12.80 -34.22
CA GLU A 533 -29.65 -11.58 -33.62
C GLU A 533 -30.34 -11.88 -32.28
N THR A 534 -31.20 -12.91 -32.22
CA THR A 534 -31.84 -13.33 -30.96
C THR A 534 -30.85 -13.85 -29.92
N LYS A 535 -29.75 -14.50 -30.32
CA LYS A 535 -28.66 -14.86 -29.41
C LYS A 535 -27.89 -13.62 -28.93
N LEU A 536 -27.67 -12.65 -29.79
CA LEU A 536 -26.98 -11.39 -29.45
C LEU A 536 -27.79 -10.59 -28.42
N THR A 537 -29.11 -10.43 -28.64
CA THR A 537 -29.97 -9.71 -27.68
C THR A 537 -30.04 -10.43 -26.34
N MET A 538 -30.17 -11.76 -26.32
CA MET A 538 -30.10 -12.55 -25.08
C MET A 538 -28.76 -12.35 -24.34
N ARG A 539 -27.62 -12.36 -25.04
CA ARG A 539 -26.31 -12.06 -24.43
C ARG A 539 -26.19 -10.61 -23.93
N GLN A 540 -26.82 -9.65 -24.60
CA GLN A 540 -26.88 -8.26 -24.12
C GLN A 540 -27.69 -8.17 -22.82
N TYR A 541 -28.84 -8.86 -22.71
CA TYR A 541 -29.60 -8.95 -21.46
C TYR A 541 -28.83 -9.63 -20.32
N GLU A 542 -28.18 -10.78 -20.59
CA GLU A 542 -27.31 -11.43 -19.59
C GLU A 542 -26.18 -10.50 -19.12
N HIS A 543 -25.60 -9.71 -20.03
CA HIS A 543 -24.52 -8.78 -19.68
C HIS A 543 -25.02 -7.61 -18.82
N THR A 544 -26.17 -7.02 -19.13
CA THR A 544 -26.76 -5.95 -18.31
C THR A 544 -27.22 -6.47 -16.95
N GLU A 545 -27.77 -7.68 -16.87
CA GLU A 545 -28.13 -8.30 -15.58
C GLU A 545 -26.89 -8.55 -14.70
N LEU A 546 -25.78 -9.05 -15.29
CA LEU A 546 -24.51 -9.23 -14.59
C LEU A 546 -23.87 -7.90 -14.18
N GLN A 547 -23.99 -6.85 -15.00
CA GLN A 547 -23.52 -5.51 -14.66
C GLN A 547 -24.29 -4.94 -13.46
N ASN A 548 -25.63 -5.01 -13.48
CA ASN A 548 -26.46 -4.53 -12.37
C ASN A 548 -26.11 -5.25 -11.06
N LYS A 549 -25.97 -6.58 -11.08
CA LYS A 549 -25.54 -7.38 -9.90
C LYS A 549 -24.14 -7.04 -9.40
N PHE A 550 -23.23 -6.60 -10.29
CA PHE A 550 -21.91 -6.13 -9.91
C PHE A 550 -21.97 -4.74 -9.25
N GLU A 551 -22.78 -3.83 -9.80
CA GLU A 551 -23.01 -2.49 -9.25
C GLU A 551 -23.69 -2.55 -7.88
N GLU A 552 -24.71 -3.40 -7.71
CA GLU A 552 -25.35 -3.69 -6.41
C GLU A 552 -24.31 -4.14 -5.36
N ARG A 553 -23.47 -5.14 -5.68
CA ARG A 553 -22.41 -5.61 -4.77
C ARG A 553 -21.36 -4.55 -4.47
N CYS A 554 -21.07 -3.66 -5.42
CA CYS A 554 -20.18 -2.51 -5.17
C CYS A 554 -20.81 -1.51 -4.20
N VAL A 555 -22.12 -1.28 -4.26
CA VAL A 555 -22.85 -0.43 -3.30
C VAL A 555 -22.88 -1.09 -1.92
N GLU A 556 -23.14 -2.39 -1.83
CA GLU A 556 -23.09 -3.15 -0.58
C GLU A 556 -21.70 -3.11 0.07
N LEU A 557 -20.63 -3.31 -0.73
CA LEU A 557 -19.26 -3.25 -0.24
C LEU A 557 -18.91 -1.85 0.28
N ARG A 558 -19.29 -0.78 -0.43
CA ARG A 558 -19.11 0.61 0.05
C ARG A 558 -19.86 0.84 1.37
N LYS A 559 -21.09 0.35 1.49
CA LYS A 559 -21.88 0.44 2.73
C LYS A 559 -21.21 -0.31 3.89
N ALA A 560 -20.67 -1.49 3.64
CA ALA A 560 -19.91 -2.26 4.62
C ALA A 560 -18.60 -1.56 5.03
N THR A 561 -17.87 -0.95 4.09
CA THR A 561 -16.67 -0.15 4.39
C THR A 561 -17.00 1.04 5.29
N ILE A 562 -18.04 1.81 4.97
CA ILE A 562 -18.51 2.94 5.79
C ILE A 562 -18.91 2.46 7.21
N GLN A 563 -19.54 1.28 7.32
CA GLN A 563 -19.87 0.70 8.63
C GLN A 563 -18.63 0.28 9.43
N ILE A 564 -17.61 -0.26 8.78
CA ILE A 564 -16.31 -0.60 9.41
C ILE A 564 -15.62 0.68 9.89
N ASP A 565 -15.56 1.73 9.06
CA ASP A 565 -14.93 3.00 9.44
C ASP A 565 -15.67 3.67 10.62
N LEU A 566 -17.00 3.64 10.64
CA LEU A 566 -17.79 4.12 11.78
C LEU A 566 -17.55 3.31 13.06
N LEU A 567 -17.38 1.98 12.96
CA LEU A 567 -17.06 1.12 14.10
C LEU A 567 -15.63 1.37 14.60
N ASN A 568 -14.68 1.61 13.71
CA ASN A 568 -13.30 1.99 14.06
C ASN A 568 -13.26 3.34 14.78
N GLN A 569 -14.02 4.34 14.31
CA GLN A 569 -14.16 5.64 15.00
C GLN A 569 -14.77 5.47 16.40
N LYS A 570 -15.84 4.68 16.55
CA LYS A 570 -16.40 4.36 17.88
C LYS A 570 -15.40 3.66 18.80
N LEU A 571 -14.63 2.71 18.26
CA LEU A 571 -13.60 2.00 19.01
C LEU A 571 -12.48 2.95 19.47
N GLN A 572 -12.04 3.86 18.61
CA GLN A 572 -11.07 4.90 18.97
C GLN A 572 -11.60 5.83 20.07
N ILE A 573 -12.84 6.33 19.94
CA ILE A 573 -13.47 7.16 20.98
C ILE A 573 -13.51 6.41 22.31
N HIS A 574 -13.93 5.15 22.33
CA HIS A 574 -13.93 4.37 23.57
C HIS A 574 -12.53 4.05 24.12
N GLN A 575 -11.49 3.94 23.27
CA GLN A 575 -10.10 3.85 23.73
C GLN A 575 -9.64 5.17 24.37
N GLU A 576 -9.95 6.32 23.77
CA GLU A 576 -9.64 7.63 24.32
C GLU A 576 -10.41 7.90 25.63
N GLU A 577 -11.67 7.50 25.72
CA GLU A 577 -12.47 7.55 26.95
C GLU A 577 -11.94 6.61 28.02
N PHE A 578 -11.53 5.40 27.67
CA PHE A 578 -10.92 4.45 28.61
C PHE A 578 -9.61 5.01 29.16
N LEU A 579 -8.71 5.50 28.30
CA LEU A 579 -7.46 6.16 28.71
C LEU A 579 -7.73 7.39 29.58
N ARG A 580 -8.77 8.18 29.28
CA ARG A 580 -9.18 9.31 30.12
C ARG A 580 -9.66 8.83 31.50
N LEU A 581 -10.50 7.80 31.56
CA LEU A 581 -11.00 7.22 32.81
C LEU A 581 -9.87 6.62 33.64
N GLU A 582 -8.99 5.84 33.02
CA GLU A 582 -7.77 5.29 33.62
C GLU A 582 -6.88 6.40 34.19
N ASN A 583 -6.60 7.46 33.43
CA ASN A 583 -5.86 8.62 33.92
C ASN A 583 -6.56 9.32 35.11
N THR A 584 -7.88 9.49 35.09
CA THR A 584 -8.61 10.06 36.24
C THR A 584 -8.63 9.14 37.46
N SER A 585 -8.69 7.82 37.24
CA SER A 585 -8.60 6.80 38.29
C SER A 585 -7.21 6.80 38.94
N ASN A 586 -6.16 6.77 38.12
CA ASN A 586 -4.76 6.84 38.57
C ASN A 586 -4.48 8.14 39.32
N ALA A 587 -4.95 9.30 38.82
CA ALA A 587 -4.87 10.57 39.54
C ALA A 587 -5.61 10.55 40.88
N LYS A 588 -6.76 9.86 40.97
CA LYS A 588 -7.51 9.70 42.22
C LYS A 588 -6.83 8.75 43.20
N ILE A 589 -6.21 7.66 42.71
CA ILE A 589 -5.40 6.74 43.51
C ILE A 589 -4.21 7.50 44.10
N VAL A 590 -3.41 8.19 43.29
CA VAL A 590 -2.27 9.00 43.75
C VAL A 590 -2.72 10.06 44.77
N PHE A 591 -3.86 10.74 44.55
CA PHE A 591 -4.41 11.67 45.53
C PHE A 591 -4.75 10.96 46.86
N LEU A 592 -5.42 9.81 46.83
CA LEU A 592 -5.74 9.04 48.04
C LEU A 592 -4.49 8.54 48.75
N GLU A 593 -3.48 8.08 48.02
CA GLU A 593 -2.15 7.72 48.55
C GLU A 593 -1.47 8.90 49.22
N THR A 594 -1.52 10.11 48.64
CA THR A 594 -0.98 11.31 49.31
C THR A 594 -1.73 11.64 50.60
N VAL A 595 -3.07 11.56 50.63
CA VAL A 595 -3.87 11.81 51.83
C VAL A 595 -3.63 10.75 52.91
N VAL A 596 -3.47 9.48 52.53
CA VAL A 596 -3.11 8.40 53.46
C VAL A 596 -1.70 8.61 54.01
N ASN A 597 -0.74 9.02 53.17
CA ASN A 597 0.62 9.34 53.59
C ASN A 597 0.69 10.59 54.49
N GLU A 598 -0.17 11.58 54.31
CA GLU A 598 -0.30 12.72 55.24
C GLU A 598 -0.93 12.30 56.56
N LYS A 599 -1.95 11.42 56.53
CA LYS A 599 -2.60 10.90 57.74
C LYS A 599 -1.69 9.99 58.55
N THR A 600 -0.91 9.11 57.90
CA THR A 600 0.07 8.27 58.61
C THR A 600 1.21 9.11 59.19
N LYS A 601 1.65 10.19 58.51
CA LYS A 601 2.58 11.17 59.09
C LYS A 601 1.98 11.91 60.28
N SER A 602 0.71 12.31 60.25
CA SER A 602 0.08 12.99 61.39
C SER A 602 -0.18 12.04 62.57
N GLU A 603 -0.53 10.78 62.31
CA GLU A 603 -0.59 9.72 63.32
C GLU A 603 0.79 9.40 63.91
N GLN A 604 1.85 9.31 63.10
CA GLN A 604 3.23 9.17 63.60
C GLN A 604 3.66 10.38 64.45
N ASN A 605 3.33 11.61 64.03
CA ASN A 605 3.60 12.81 64.83
C ASN A 605 2.83 12.81 66.15
N PHE A 606 1.57 12.34 66.17
CA PHE A 606 0.77 12.21 67.38
C PHE A 606 1.33 11.13 68.31
N LEU A 607 1.78 9.98 67.79
CA LEU A 607 2.46 8.94 68.56
C LEU A 607 3.81 9.42 69.12
N LEU A 608 4.55 10.27 68.40
CA LEU A 608 5.76 10.92 68.91
C LEU A 608 5.45 11.97 69.99
N GLN A 609 4.31 12.66 69.92
CA GLN A 609 3.85 13.54 71.00
C GLN A 609 3.44 12.76 72.25
N LEU A 610 2.70 11.65 72.10
CA LEU A 610 2.37 10.75 73.20
C LEU A 610 3.63 10.18 73.86
N ARG A 611 4.61 9.70 73.08
CA ARG A 611 5.88 9.21 73.63
C ARG A 611 6.63 10.29 74.43
N LYS A 612 6.63 11.55 73.96
CA LYS A 612 7.20 12.67 74.72
C LYS A 612 6.43 12.97 76.00
N ILE A 613 5.11 12.75 76.04
CA ILE A 613 4.32 12.88 77.25
C ILE A 613 4.67 11.75 78.23
N ASP A 614 4.81 10.51 77.78
CA ASP A 614 5.22 9.37 78.62
C ASP A 614 6.67 9.53 79.13
N GLU A 615 7.60 10.00 78.30
CA GLU A 615 8.98 10.35 78.68
C GLU A 615 8.98 11.46 79.76
N ASN A 616 8.13 12.48 79.63
CA ASN A 616 7.94 13.51 80.65
C ASN A 616 7.24 12.97 81.93
N HIS A 617 6.35 11.98 81.80
CA HIS A 617 5.65 11.37 82.94
C HIS A 617 6.60 10.51 83.79
N HIS A 618 7.52 9.77 83.14
CA HIS A 618 8.60 9.06 83.83
C HIS A 618 9.62 9.99 84.50
N HIS A 619 9.77 11.22 84.03
CA HIS A 619 10.53 12.27 84.73
C HIS A 619 9.80 12.88 85.93
N LEU A 620 8.48 12.70 86.07
CA LEU A 620 7.70 13.12 87.24
C LEU A 620 7.50 12.01 88.28
N GLU A 621 7.47 10.73 87.88
CA GLU A 621 7.34 9.59 88.82
C GLU A 621 8.67 9.15 89.46
N SER A 622 9.81 9.68 89.00
CA SER A 622 11.14 9.33 89.55
C SER A 622 11.62 10.28 90.67
N GLY A 623 10.73 11.05 91.30
CA GLY A 623 11.15 12.05 92.29
C GLY A 623 10.07 12.64 93.20
N SER A 624 9.48 11.83 94.09
CA SER A 624 9.00 12.30 95.42
C SER A 624 8.59 11.13 96.33
N LEU A 625 9.57 10.37 96.81
CA LEU A 625 9.39 9.54 98.00
C LEU A 625 9.69 10.42 99.22
N GLU A 626 8.67 10.93 99.93
CA GLU A 626 8.68 11.12 101.39
C GLU A 626 7.36 11.70 101.97
N ALA A 627 7.11 11.30 103.24
CA ALA A 627 6.29 11.99 104.26
C ALA A 627 4.74 11.91 104.27
N VAL A 628 4.23 10.90 105.00
CA VAL A 628 3.46 11.03 106.28
C VAL A 628 1.96 11.46 106.30
N ALA A 629 1.23 10.73 107.15
CA ALA A 629 -0.02 11.04 107.90
C ALA A 629 -1.43 10.69 107.34
N ASP A 630 -2.03 9.70 108.01
CA ASP A 630 -3.36 9.71 108.66
C ASP A 630 -4.65 9.99 107.87
N SER A 631 -5.52 8.97 107.78
CA SER A 631 -6.74 8.90 108.63
C SER A 631 -7.44 7.54 108.53
N GLU A 632 -7.95 7.04 109.66
CA GLU A 632 -8.66 5.74 109.79
C GLU A 632 -10.19 5.87 109.57
N ILE A 633 -10.92 4.77 109.88
CA ILE A 633 -12.39 4.58 109.97
C ILE A 633 -13.06 4.24 108.61
N GLY A 634 -13.89 3.21 108.46
CA GLY A 634 -14.27 2.16 109.41
C GLY A 634 -15.62 1.48 109.09
N ARG A 635 -15.55 0.19 108.76
CA ARG A 635 -16.40 -0.94 109.21
C ARG A 635 -17.90 -1.06 108.83
N ASP A 636 -18.31 -2.32 108.80
CA ASP A 636 -19.64 -2.84 108.50
C ASP A 636 -20.74 -2.44 109.50
N SER A 637 -22.01 -2.41 109.06
CA SER A 637 -23.10 -3.22 109.62
C SER A 637 -24.51 -2.80 109.15
N SER A 638 -25.40 -3.78 109.09
CA SER A 638 -26.85 -3.63 108.89
C SER A 638 -27.58 -2.78 109.96
N SER A 639 -28.59 -2.01 109.57
CA SER A 639 -29.88 -1.96 110.30
C SER A 639 -31.01 -1.29 109.49
N ILE A 640 -32.23 -1.79 109.64
CA ILE A 640 -33.47 -1.35 108.99
C ILE A 640 -34.16 -0.26 109.83
N ARG A 641 -34.74 0.79 109.22
CA ARG A 641 -35.98 1.43 109.71
C ARG A 641 -36.79 2.11 108.58
N PRO A 642 -38.11 2.34 108.78
CA PRO A 642 -39.10 2.29 107.69
C PRO A 642 -39.50 3.67 107.14
N CYS A 643 -40.00 3.70 105.89
CA CYS A 643 -40.38 4.93 105.19
C CYS A 643 -41.79 4.81 104.57
N SER A 644 -42.78 5.32 105.33
CA SER A 644 -44.13 5.82 104.95
C SER A 644 -44.87 5.30 103.70
N ASP A 645 -46.15 4.94 103.91
CA ASP A 645 -47.15 4.53 102.89
C ASP A 645 -47.22 5.45 101.64
N ASP A 646 -47.01 6.76 101.80
CA ASP A 646 -47.04 7.70 100.67
C ASP A 646 -45.94 7.43 99.64
N ARG A 647 -44.78 6.90 100.05
CA ARG A 647 -43.72 6.52 99.12
C ARG A 647 -44.13 5.31 98.28
N GLU A 648 -44.86 4.37 98.86
CA GLU A 648 -45.35 3.19 98.13
C GLU A 648 -46.52 3.53 97.20
N ARG A 649 -47.37 4.53 97.54
CA ARG A 649 -48.36 5.09 96.61
C ARG A 649 -47.71 5.81 95.44
N HIS A 650 -46.70 6.66 95.69
CA HIS A 650 -45.96 7.32 94.60
C HIS A 650 -45.22 6.31 93.71
N LEU A 651 -44.59 5.28 94.29
CA LEU A 651 -43.98 4.19 93.52
C LEU A 651 -45.02 3.41 92.70
N ARG A 652 -46.22 3.17 93.21
CA ARG A 652 -47.31 2.53 92.46
C ARG A 652 -47.89 3.43 91.35
N ILE A 653 -47.89 4.75 91.49
CA ILE A 653 -48.27 5.69 90.43
C ILE A 653 -47.17 5.72 89.35
N LEU A 654 -45.91 5.92 89.73
CA LEU A 654 -44.75 5.87 88.84
C LEU A 654 -44.67 4.53 88.08
N ALA A 655 -44.91 3.39 88.74
CA ALA A 655 -44.92 2.10 88.07
C ALA A 655 -46.03 1.97 87.00
N ARG A 656 -47.20 2.58 87.23
CA ARG A 656 -48.29 2.63 86.22
C ARG A 656 -47.96 3.59 85.08
N GLU A 657 -47.32 4.72 85.37
CA GLU A 657 -46.87 5.66 84.33
C GLU A 657 -45.75 5.07 83.49
N VAL A 658 -44.76 4.43 84.10
CA VAL A 658 -43.70 3.68 83.41
C VAL A 658 -44.29 2.54 82.57
N ALA A 659 -45.31 1.83 83.06
CA ALA A 659 -46.02 0.82 82.26
C ALA A 659 -46.74 1.45 81.05
N LYS A 660 -47.48 2.55 81.24
CA LYS A 660 -48.12 3.29 80.13
C LYS A 660 -47.11 3.78 79.10
N TYR A 661 -46.02 4.42 79.53
CA TYR A 661 -44.98 4.89 78.62
C TYR A 661 -44.25 3.74 77.93
N ARG A 662 -44.13 2.57 78.57
CA ARG A 662 -43.58 1.36 77.94
C ARG A 662 -44.53 0.79 76.87
N ASP A 663 -45.84 0.78 77.12
CA ASP A 663 -46.84 0.36 76.14
C ASP A 663 -46.97 1.36 74.97
N GLU A 664 -46.89 2.67 75.25
CA GLU A 664 -46.87 3.72 74.24
C GLU A 664 -45.58 3.73 73.42
N SER A 665 -44.43 3.47 74.05
CA SER A 665 -43.15 3.23 73.38
C SER A 665 -43.23 2.02 72.46
N PHE A 666 -43.74 0.88 72.95
CA PHE A 666 -43.90 -0.34 72.15
C PHE A 666 -44.86 -0.14 70.96
N ARG A 667 -45.99 0.56 71.16
CA ARG A 667 -46.90 0.95 70.06
C ARG A 667 -46.24 1.89 69.06
N SER A 668 -45.37 2.79 69.53
CA SER A 668 -44.62 3.72 68.68
C SER A 668 -43.54 2.98 67.88
N GLU A 669 -42.84 2.01 68.48
CA GLU A 669 -41.93 1.11 67.77
C GLU A 669 -42.66 0.27 66.70
N GLN A 670 -43.84 -0.27 67.00
CA GLN A 670 -44.63 -1.01 66.01
C GLN A 670 -45.05 -0.12 64.84
N LYS A 671 -45.51 1.11 65.11
CA LYS A 671 -45.79 2.11 64.06
C LYS A 671 -44.53 2.44 63.25
N LEU A 672 -43.40 2.67 63.91
CA LEU A 672 -42.14 2.98 63.26
C LEU A 672 -41.67 1.83 62.36
N LYS A 673 -41.80 0.58 62.80
CA LYS A 673 -41.54 -0.63 61.98
C LYS A 673 -42.46 -0.68 60.75
N SER A 674 -43.77 -0.40 60.90
CA SER A 674 -44.71 -0.38 59.76
C SER A 674 -44.44 0.76 58.76
N VAL A 675 -44.02 1.93 59.24
CA VAL A 675 -43.62 3.06 58.38
C VAL A 675 -42.29 2.76 57.69
N GLN A 676 -41.35 2.10 58.38
CA GLN A 676 -40.08 1.68 57.81
C GLN A 676 -40.24 0.62 56.71
N THR A 677 -41.18 -0.33 56.85
CA THR A 677 -41.52 -1.27 55.77
C THR A 677 -42.17 -0.54 54.58
N GLN A 678 -43.10 0.39 54.82
CA GLN A 678 -43.71 1.21 53.75
C GLN A 678 -42.68 2.10 53.04
N LEU A 679 -41.71 2.67 53.77
CA LEU A 679 -40.61 3.45 53.20
C LEU A 679 -39.72 2.57 52.31
N LEU A 680 -39.40 1.35 52.74
CA LEU A 680 -38.62 0.39 51.94
C LEU A 680 -39.37 -0.06 50.69
N GLU A 681 -40.68 -0.28 50.77
CA GLU A 681 -41.54 -0.61 49.62
C GLU A 681 -41.64 0.57 48.64
N SER A 682 -41.88 1.78 49.13
CA SER A 682 -41.91 3.00 48.31
C SER A 682 -40.54 3.31 47.69
N SER A 683 -39.44 3.10 48.42
CA SER A 683 -38.07 3.24 47.89
C SER A 683 -37.79 2.23 46.78
N LYS A 684 -38.22 0.96 46.95
CA LYS A 684 -38.11 -0.05 45.89
C LYS A 684 -38.95 0.33 44.67
N MET A 685 -40.18 0.79 44.87
CA MET A 685 -41.05 1.24 43.79
C MET A 685 -40.46 2.45 43.04
N ASN A 686 -39.91 3.43 43.76
CA ASN A 686 -39.20 4.57 43.16
C ASN A 686 -37.97 4.12 42.39
N SER A 687 -37.14 3.21 42.91
CA SER A 687 -36.00 2.67 42.14
C SER A 687 -36.44 1.90 40.89
N ALA A 688 -37.56 1.17 40.94
CA ALA A 688 -38.09 0.46 39.79
C ALA A 688 -38.69 1.41 38.73
N LEU A 689 -39.28 2.53 39.15
CA LEU A 689 -39.75 3.59 38.26
C LEU A 689 -38.58 4.40 37.67
N GLN A 690 -37.55 4.68 38.47
CA GLN A 690 -36.31 5.33 38.03
C GLN A 690 -35.64 4.49 36.94
N ASN A 691 -35.41 3.19 37.19
CA ASN A 691 -34.81 2.29 36.20
C ASN A 691 -35.62 2.22 34.89
N LYS A 692 -36.97 2.22 34.97
CA LYS A 692 -37.84 2.25 33.78
C LYS A 692 -37.80 3.59 33.03
N LEU A 693 -37.66 4.70 33.76
CA LEU A 693 -37.49 6.02 33.16
C LEU A 693 -36.13 6.11 32.46
N ASP A 694 -35.09 5.58 33.10
CA ASP A 694 -33.73 5.52 32.56
C ASP A 694 -33.69 4.65 31.29
N GLU A 695 -34.30 3.45 31.29
CA GLU A 695 -34.48 2.60 30.09
C GLU A 695 -35.19 3.31 28.93
N VAL A 696 -36.22 4.12 29.20
CA VAL A 696 -36.96 4.86 28.15
C VAL A 696 -36.20 6.11 27.70
N SER A 697 -35.39 6.72 28.56
CA SER A 697 -34.57 7.89 28.23
C SER A 697 -33.32 7.54 27.43
N GLN A 698 -32.76 6.33 27.59
CA GLN A 698 -31.49 5.91 26.99
C GLN A 698 -31.49 5.99 25.44
N PRO A 699 -32.53 5.52 24.71
CA PRO A 699 -32.60 5.68 23.25
C PRO A 699 -32.77 7.14 22.82
N GLN A 700 -33.46 7.95 23.62
CA GLN A 700 -33.70 9.37 23.33
C GLN A 700 -32.43 10.21 23.54
N SER A 701 -31.66 9.96 24.61
CA SER A 701 -30.34 10.58 24.79
C SER A 701 -29.42 10.22 23.64
N TYR A 702 -29.30 8.93 23.31
CA TYR A 702 -28.45 8.47 22.20
C TYR A 702 -28.82 9.14 20.86
N LEU A 703 -30.11 9.37 20.59
CA LEU A 703 -30.57 10.12 19.41
C LEU A 703 -30.18 11.61 19.48
N VAL A 704 -30.38 12.28 20.62
CA VAL A 704 -29.99 13.69 20.81
C VAL A 704 -28.47 13.88 20.71
N ASP A 705 -27.70 12.98 21.31
CA ASP A 705 -26.24 13.00 21.29
C ASP A 705 -25.70 12.73 19.87
N LYS A 706 -26.29 11.77 19.14
CA LYS A 706 -25.96 11.55 17.71
C LYS A 706 -26.35 12.71 16.80
N LEU A 707 -27.42 13.44 17.10
CA LEU A 707 -27.77 14.67 16.37
C LEU A 707 -26.76 15.79 16.66
N ARG A 708 -26.34 15.96 17.92
CA ARG A 708 -25.31 16.94 18.31
C ARG A 708 -23.93 16.63 17.72
N GLU A 709 -23.52 15.37 17.71
CA GLU A 709 -22.29 14.94 17.01
C GLU A 709 -22.35 15.30 15.52
N ARG A 710 -23.48 14.99 14.86
CA ARG A 710 -23.69 15.30 13.42
C ARG A 710 -23.71 16.81 13.14
N GLU A 711 -24.27 17.61 14.04
CA GLU A 711 -24.23 19.07 13.95
C GLU A 711 -22.81 19.62 14.11
N ALA A 712 -22.02 19.06 15.04
CA ALA A 712 -20.61 19.41 15.20
C ALA A 712 -19.74 19.00 14.00
N GLU A 713 -19.91 17.78 13.46
CA GLU A 713 -19.25 17.30 12.23
C GLU A 713 -19.56 18.22 11.03
N LEU A 714 -20.81 18.67 10.90
CA LEU A 714 -21.25 19.58 9.83
C LEU A 714 -20.60 20.95 9.97
N LEU A 715 -20.61 21.55 11.17
CA LEU A 715 -19.96 22.83 11.44
C LEU A 715 -18.43 22.76 11.21
N GLN A 716 -17.79 21.66 11.61
CA GLN A 716 -16.38 21.43 11.34
C GLN A 716 -16.10 21.35 9.84
N SER A 717 -16.89 20.57 9.09
CA SER A 717 -16.77 20.43 7.63
C SER A 717 -16.99 21.76 6.91
N GLN A 718 -17.96 22.55 7.36
CA GLN A 718 -18.21 23.89 6.84
C GLN A 718 -17.02 24.83 7.12
N SER A 719 -16.41 24.76 8.31
CA SER A 719 -15.24 25.57 8.63
C SER A 719 -14.04 25.23 7.72
N GLN A 720 -13.77 23.94 7.51
CA GLN A 720 -12.72 23.45 6.60
C GLN A 720 -12.99 23.90 5.15
N LEU A 721 -14.22 23.81 4.67
CA LEU A 721 -14.60 24.28 3.34
C LEU A 721 -14.33 25.79 3.18
N THR A 722 -14.66 26.63 4.17
CA THR A 722 -14.34 28.07 4.09
C THR A 722 -12.84 28.35 4.10
N GLU A 723 -12.03 27.54 4.81
CA GLU A 723 -10.57 27.67 4.80
C GLU A 723 -9.97 27.25 3.45
N LYS A 724 -10.41 26.11 2.89
CA LYS A 724 -10.01 25.65 1.56
C LYS A 724 -10.40 26.66 0.48
N CYS A 725 -11.58 27.27 0.56
CA CYS A 725 -11.99 28.37 -0.32
C CYS A 725 -11.08 29.60 -0.18
N LYS A 726 -10.68 30.01 1.03
CA LYS A 726 -9.71 31.09 1.25
C LYS A 726 -8.32 30.75 0.68
N MET A 727 -7.87 29.50 0.83
CA MET A 727 -6.63 28.98 0.25
C MET A 727 -6.67 29.01 -1.29
N PHE A 728 -7.77 28.55 -1.89
CA PHE A 728 -7.96 28.58 -3.34
C PHE A 728 -7.99 30.02 -3.88
N GLN A 729 -8.66 30.95 -3.19
CA GLN A 729 -8.64 32.37 -3.56
C GLN A 729 -7.23 32.98 -3.47
N LYS A 730 -6.41 32.59 -2.49
CA LYS A 730 -5.00 33.01 -2.42
C LYS A 730 -4.20 32.45 -3.60
N LEU A 731 -4.35 31.15 -3.90
CA LEU A 731 -3.68 30.48 -5.02
C LEU A 731 -4.09 31.08 -6.38
N GLN A 732 -5.37 31.41 -6.56
CA GLN A 732 -5.86 32.07 -7.77
C GLN A 732 -5.25 33.48 -7.94
N LYS A 733 -5.07 34.22 -6.84
CA LYS A 733 -4.40 35.53 -6.86
C LYS A 733 -2.91 35.41 -7.20
N THR A 734 -2.19 34.44 -6.63
CA THR A 734 -0.77 34.22 -6.97
C THR A 734 -0.60 33.74 -8.41
N CYS A 735 -1.47 32.85 -8.90
CA CYS A 735 -1.45 32.40 -10.30
C CYS A 735 -1.70 33.56 -11.29
N ARG A 736 -2.68 34.44 -11.02
CA ARG A 736 -2.87 35.67 -11.82
C ARG A 736 -1.64 36.59 -11.76
N HIS A 737 -1.00 36.73 -10.60
CA HIS A 737 0.19 37.56 -10.45
C HIS A 737 1.42 37.01 -11.18
N THR A 738 1.65 35.69 -11.14
CA THR A 738 2.74 35.05 -11.90
C THR A 738 2.46 35.11 -13.40
N GLN A 739 1.21 34.94 -13.85
CA GLN A 739 0.82 35.11 -15.24
C GLN A 739 1.08 36.55 -15.74
N GLN A 740 0.71 37.57 -14.95
CA GLN A 740 1.02 38.98 -15.24
C GLN A 740 2.53 39.29 -15.23
N THR A 741 3.31 38.57 -14.41
CA THR A 741 4.77 38.72 -14.36
C THR A 741 5.41 38.08 -15.59
N LEU A 742 4.93 36.91 -16.01
CA LEU A 742 5.37 36.21 -17.20
C LEU A 742 5.05 37.00 -18.47
N SER A 743 3.85 37.57 -18.61
CA SER A 743 3.52 38.43 -19.76
C SER A 743 4.39 39.69 -19.81
N ARG A 744 4.74 40.30 -18.66
CA ARG A 744 5.70 41.40 -18.60
C ARG A 744 7.11 40.98 -19.05
N VAL A 745 7.60 39.82 -18.62
CA VAL A 745 8.91 39.30 -19.03
C VAL A 745 8.93 38.95 -20.53
N LEU A 746 7.82 38.44 -21.09
CA LEU A 746 7.69 38.20 -22.52
C LEU A 746 7.70 39.51 -23.32
N SER A 747 6.95 40.54 -22.88
CA SER A 747 7.02 41.90 -23.47
C SER A 747 8.45 42.45 -23.46
N GLN A 748 9.13 42.36 -22.32
CA GLN A 748 10.54 42.80 -22.21
C GLN A 748 11.48 42.00 -23.13
N ARG A 749 11.22 40.70 -23.34
CA ARG A 749 11.99 39.89 -24.29
C ARG A 749 11.74 40.32 -25.73
N GLU A 750 10.49 40.62 -26.09
CA GLU A 750 10.11 41.13 -27.42
C GLU A 750 10.74 42.52 -27.68
N GLU A 751 10.75 43.40 -26.67
CA GLU A 751 11.47 44.68 -26.71
C GLU A 751 12.98 44.47 -26.91
N VAL A 752 13.61 43.53 -26.21
CA VAL A 752 15.05 43.23 -26.36
C VAL A 752 15.38 42.61 -27.72
N GLU A 753 14.56 41.71 -28.25
CA GLU A 753 14.74 41.19 -29.62
C GLU A 753 14.49 42.30 -30.67
N GLY A 754 13.52 43.21 -30.45
CA GLY A 754 13.31 44.39 -31.28
C GLY A 754 14.52 45.35 -31.29
N LEU A 755 15.11 45.61 -30.13
CA LEU A 755 16.35 46.38 -30.00
C LEU A 755 17.54 45.68 -30.69
N LYS A 756 17.65 44.35 -30.55
CA LYS A 756 18.69 43.54 -31.21
C LYS A 756 18.54 43.53 -32.73
N LEU A 757 17.32 43.42 -33.26
CA LEU A 757 17.03 43.57 -34.69
C LEU A 757 17.38 44.98 -35.18
N SER A 758 17.06 46.02 -34.39
CA SER A 758 17.41 47.41 -34.70
C SER A 758 18.93 47.63 -34.71
N LEU A 759 19.66 47.05 -33.76
CA LEU A 759 21.13 47.08 -33.73
C LEU A 759 21.76 46.32 -34.90
N LEU A 760 21.17 45.19 -35.32
CA LEU A 760 21.61 44.45 -36.51
C LEU A 760 21.35 45.23 -37.81
N ALA A 761 20.24 45.96 -37.89
CA ALA A 761 19.95 46.86 -39.01
C ALA A 761 20.94 48.04 -39.07
N LEU A 762 21.19 48.70 -37.93
CA LEU A 762 22.21 49.76 -37.81
C LEU A 762 23.61 49.25 -38.16
N ARG A 763 23.96 48.04 -37.72
CA ARG A 763 25.25 47.42 -38.06
C ARG A 763 25.38 47.15 -39.56
N ARG A 764 24.35 46.61 -40.22
CA ARG A 764 24.36 46.43 -41.68
C ARG A 764 24.52 47.76 -42.42
N GLY A 765 23.81 48.81 -41.99
CA GLY A 765 23.97 50.15 -42.55
C GLY A 765 25.36 50.77 -42.36
N LEU A 766 26.10 50.38 -41.31
CA LEU A 766 27.49 50.77 -41.09
C LEU A 766 28.47 49.91 -41.92
N ASP A 767 28.25 48.61 -42.00
CA ASP A 767 29.10 47.68 -42.77
C ASP A 767 28.99 47.98 -44.29
N ASP A 768 27.80 48.28 -44.82
CA ASP A 768 27.58 48.71 -46.22
C ASP A 768 28.18 50.09 -46.54
N SER A 769 28.42 50.94 -45.54
CA SER A 769 29.09 52.23 -45.70
C SER A 769 30.62 52.11 -45.81
N SER A 770 31.19 50.94 -45.49
CA SER A 770 32.64 50.72 -45.46
C SER A 770 33.26 50.33 -46.81
N VAL A 771 32.46 50.07 -47.85
CA VAL A 771 32.90 49.55 -49.16
C VAL A 771 32.84 50.60 -50.28
N TYR A 772 33.25 51.84 -49.99
CA TYR A 772 33.77 52.75 -51.02
C TYR A 772 35.09 53.39 -50.58
N LYS A 773 36.18 52.71 -50.94
CA LYS A 773 37.54 53.20 -50.76
C LYS A 773 37.78 54.35 -51.75
N CYS A 774 38.26 55.48 -51.24
CA CYS A 774 38.56 56.68 -52.03
C CYS A 774 39.48 56.37 -53.24
N ASN A 775 39.19 56.98 -54.38
CA ASN A 775 40.19 57.26 -55.42
C ASN A 775 39.79 58.43 -56.32
N GLY A 776 40.52 59.53 -56.19
CA GLY A 776 40.85 60.43 -57.31
C GLY A 776 39.92 61.60 -57.63
N LEU A 777 40.51 62.81 -57.62
CA LEU A 777 40.08 64.03 -58.33
C LEU A 777 38.80 64.70 -57.77
N GLY A 778 38.65 66.02 -57.73
CA GLY A 778 39.55 67.09 -58.15
C GLY A 778 38.74 68.33 -58.56
N GLY A 779 38.73 69.37 -57.72
CA GLY A 779 37.83 70.53 -57.89
C GLY A 779 36.36 70.19 -57.52
N SER A 780 35.42 71.14 -57.51
CA SER A 780 35.54 72.60 -57.59
C SER A 780 34.20 73.24 -57.20
N ILE A 781 34.22 74.27 -56.35
CA ILE A 781 33.26 75.40 -56.33
C ILE A 781 31.78 75.17 -55.92
N ASP A 782 31.32 76.09 -55.07
CA ASP A 782 29.95 76.57 -54.79
C ASP A 782 28.88 75.82 -53.98
N LYS A 783 28.16 76.69 -53.24
CA LYS A 783 26.83 76.57 -52.58
C LYS A 783 25.73 76.66 -53.71
N PRO A 784 24.38 76.71 -53.45
CA PRO A 784 23.67 76.90 -52.20
C PRO A 784 22.30 76.16 -52.04
N HIS A 785 21.59 76.51 -50.96
CA HIS A 785 20.14 76.71 -50.78
C HIS A 785 19.06 76.01 -51.65
N GLU A 786 18.02 75.61 -50.91
CA GLU A 786 16.57 75.78 -51.18
C GLU A 786 15.72 74.79 -51.99
N ASN A 787 14.70 74.29 -51.26
CA ASN A 787 13.27 74.28 -51.56
C ASN A 787 12.68 73.45 -52.72
N ALA A 788 11.56 72.80 -52.36
CA ALA A 788 10.38 72.58 -53.20
C ALA A 788 10.52 71.56 -54.37
N SER A 789 9.46 71.02 -54.96
CA SER A 789 8.10 70.66 -54.50
C SER A 789 7.39 69.87 -55.63
N VAL A 790 6.11 69.55 -55.44
CA VAL A 790 5.12 69.14 -56.47
C VAL A 790 5.11 67.66 -56.92
N SER A 791 3.88 67.12 -56.88
CA SER A 791 3.35 65.92 -57.53
C SER A 791 3.20 66.17 -59.06
N PRO A 792 2.12 65.83 -59.84
CA PRO A 792 0.86 65.08 -59.65
C PRO A 792 0.81 63.79 -60.53
N ALA A 793 -0.18 62.88 -60.48
CA ALA A 793 -1.59 62.92 -60.93
C ALA A 793 -1.98 61.43 -61.23
N GLN A 794 -3.22 60.92 -61.30
CA GLN A 794 -4.58 61.38 -60.96
C GLN A 794 -5.57 60.17 -61.07
N VAL A 795 -6.69 60.20 -60.32
CA VAL A 795 -8.07 59.74 -60.73
C VAL A 795 -8.28 58.19 -60.87
N THR A 796 -9.37 57.55 -60.41
CA THR A 796 -10.79 57.98 -60.17
C THR A 796 -11.43 57.34 -58.92
N ASP A 797 -12.37 58.08 -58.31
CA ASP A 797 -13.44 57.66 -57.36
C ASP A 797 -14.68 57.08 -58.14
N PRO A 798 -15.92 56.84 -57.59
CA PRO A 798 -16.51 57.10 -56.24
C PRO A 798 -17.23 55.87 -55.60
N GLY A 799 -17.87 55.92 -54.41
CA GLY A 799 -17.97 56.92 -53.33
C GLY A 799 -19.16 56.66 -52.36
N LEU A 800 -19.29 57.52 -51.32
CA LEU A 800 -20.48 57.78 -50.45
C LEU A 800 -20.94 56.67 -49.44
N ASP A 801 -21.39 56.97 -48.20
CA ASP A 801 -21.43 58.26 -47.48
C ASP A 801 -21.60 58.17 -45.94
N THR A 802 -21.11 59.20 -45.20
CA THR A 802 -21.56 59.73 -43.87
C THR A 802 -21.80 58.81 -42.64
N THR A 803 -21.60 59.17 -41.36
CA THR A 803 -21.00 60.29 -40.55
C THR A 803 -20.87 59.77 -39.07
N GLN A 804 -20.35 60.44 -38.02
CA GLN A 804 -19.84 61.81 -37.78
C GLN A 804 -18.73 61.82 -36.67
N ASN A 805 -18.47 62.98 -36.05
CA ASN A 805 -17.50 63.27 -34.98
C ASN A 805 -18.16 63.18 -33.57
N LYS A 806 -17.47 63.15 -32.40
CA LYS A 806 -16.60 64.22 -31.85
C LYS A 806 -15.90 63.80 -30.53
N CYS A 807 -15.04 64.69 -30.00
CA CYS A 807 -14.10 64.47 -28.88
C CYS A 807 -14.66 64.81 -27.47
N LEU A 808 -13.81 64.53 -26.46
CA LEU A 808 -13.64 65.17 -25.13
C LEU A 808 -14.29 64.59 -23.85
N SER A 809 -13.41 64.52 -22.82
CA SER A 809 -13.61 64.68 -21.36
C SER A 809 -14.50 63.76 -20.52
N ASP A 810 -13.85 63.13 -19.53
CA ASP A 810 -14.24 62.99 -18.11
C ASP A 810 -15.52 62.26 -17.65
N SER A 811 -15.45 61.86 -16.37
CA SER A 811 -16.48 61.31 -15.47
C SER A 811 -16.79 59.80 -15.53
N LEU A 812 -16.32 59.10 -14.49
CA LEU A 812 -17.11 58.11 -13.75
C LEU A 812 -18.44 58.76 -13.31
N PRO A 813 -19.58 58.03 -13.21
CA PRO A 813 -19.65 56.79 -12.44
C PRO A 813 -20.62 55.70 -12.95
N LEU A 814 -20.65 54.58 -12.20
CA LEU A 814 -21.67 53.53 -12.10
C LEU A 814 -22.72 53.40 -13.24
N ASN A 815 -22.61 52.30 -14.00
CA ASN A 815 -23.77 51.43 -14.25
C ASN A 815 -23.32 49.98 -14.49
N ALA A 816 -24.05 49.02 -13.91
CA ALA A 816 -23.72 47.59 -13.99
C ALA A 816 -24.31 46.94 -15.26
N PRO A 817 -23.59 46.01 -15.93
CA PRO A 817 -24.14 45.29 -17.07
C PRO A 817 -25.14 44.21 -16.64
N ASP A 818 -26.25 44.20 -17.38
CA ASP A 818 -27.48 43.42 -17.36
C ASP A 818 -27.38 41.87 -17.41
N TRP A 819 -26.42 41.25 -16.70
CA TRP A 819 -26.36 39.78 -16.56
C TRP A 819 -27.04 39.25 -15.30
N TYR A 820 -27.22 40.08 -14.26
CA TYR A 820 -27.85 39.67 -13.00
C TYR A 820 -29.37 39.48 -13.11
N SER A 821 -30.03 40.16 -14.05
CA SER A 821 -31.46 40.10 -14.30
C SER A 821 -31.91 38.72 -14.81
N LYS A 822 -31.05 38.02 -15.57
CA LYS A 822 -31.34 36.69 -16.15
C LYS A 822 -31.15 35.52 -15.17
N LEU A 823 -30.42 35.73 -14.09
CA LEU A 823 -30.14 34.70 -13.07
C LEU A 823 -31.22 34.59 -11.99
N ARG A 824 -32.21 35.51 -11.97
CA ARG A 824 -33.35 35.50 -11.03
C ARG A 824 -34.69 35.10 -11.69
N ALA A 825 -34.62 34.54 -12.90
CA ALA A 825 -35.75 33.91 -13.59
C ALA A 825 -35.56 32.38 -13.77
N LEU A 826 -34.54 31.83 -13.11
CA LEU A 826 -34.16 30.41 -13.08
C LEU A 826 -33.99 29.88 -11.64
N VAL A 827 -34.50 30.64 -10.66
CA VAL A 827 -34.71 30.29 -9.25
C VAL A 827 -36.08 30.81 -8.87
#